data_AF-A0A9X3MSZ2-F1
#
_entry.id   AF-A0A9X3MSZ2-F1
#
_cell.length_a   1.000
_cell.length_b   1.000
_cell.length_c   1.000
_cell.angle_alpha   90.00
_cell.angle_beta   90.00
_cell.angle_gamma   90.00
#
_symmetry.space_group_name_H-M   'P 1'
#
loop_
_entity.id
_entity.type
_entity.pdbx_description
1 polymer ?
#
loop_
_entity_poly.entity_id
_entity_poly.type
_entity_poly.pdbx_seq_one_letter_code
_entity_poly.pdbx_strand_id
1 'polypeptide(L)'
;MSFRRARLAGGLAAVVAAGVLAVPLVGAQANGGGDGRDDGWGHGHDHGDDSGKVLFFTSDGMRQDAVEQFADDGDTPGFKELLKRGAHASGNGLLTQAPPNTGAGWFSLSTGAWPGVHGSTNNTFHINGAAFTGSTAAFSNPSILQAETLAQAAERGGKTVAQLEWAGGRSGSINGPTLDFRNFRSGRGVVTNYTEPPDNLPFAAQLGVQFDRADPVAATGWTGAPTSYSPAKEMHLRVLDSGVDKYGLNAYLYDSKNDRKTRYDRVFFSRTKAAADKVADLKAGEWADVKVKIVGSDLDGKTGAFLLKVERLDKDLSHVRLFHTSVTRAIAIWPNWTGEPGYGPGTTKTFEDYVAEKYPSSQAGDFAVLESGIVSEDTYIQQGQYWETLYHPLIKYVLTKYKPDLAMVGYPGTDEVQHQFLGLVTKKLPNGAKNPAYDDLEVNGTPDHRVAQREEYIREAYEGSDATMRLAQQYMRDDDLNTFVSSDHGFAPQFAAIDASKVLVDLGLLSTPQTGNCRPAAAETIGSAKACWAGGAVQIYLNLAGRDPAPVAPSTFKQIAATDEAATVQKIKSAFLALKDPNDWTGDGKPEGWTVIDRAYTKAEARYIPNGKKSTADMSSPTRTGDVVAFSYPPYQFDAETPGTLIARSQFYGQHGYVPDVQDLKSNTNMRATFLAGGPAIERGEAQDIRTIDIAPTIAFLLGIPEPQQAQGVVRRDVLDNGGRYTPISIVGLNDFHGQLEQTTTTVDGRTVTVGGASVLATLFDEEASALPGPTLLLAAGDNVGASPPISALLQDTPTIDVENAWGLDATSFGNHEFDYGVGRILMHEARANFPFLSANIVDSTTNQPPAWIKPSTVFRVNGVKVGVIGATVKNTPELVAAGNTAGLAFLDEADRIKRESANLRRQGVEVQVVVIHEGSAAGTNTIGNVPGTPWTGPIQEIVGKLQDSGVDLVIAGHTHRIANTMVGRIPVVEGVNAGGSYSVAQLMVKNGDVAWAGGTTRIAKNLGVAGRADVQAIVDKANADTAVLRNKVIGTATIDIRRDLNRLKESAMGNLVADSMRAKYPGVDAAITNSGGLRQDILLTPPSAGEAPGEITWGEVFAVLPFGNRSTILTLTYDQLKAGLENGFKPPCGDVAGGTGRTPQISGIKVTFHCNGQVPVVDQVLKGTTPMTATDTIRVVINDFMYTGGDGYTAFSAGTDVLQPGDDLMQVAADYITAHSPVAPVVEGRVVGP
;
A
#
# COMPACT_ATOMS: atom_id res chain seq x y z
N MET A 1 -30.03 -20.89 -22.23
CA MET A 1 -31.45 -20.42 -22.10
C MET A 1 -32.43 -21.34 -21.30
N SER A 2 -32.10 -21.93 -20.14
CA SER A 2 -33.13 -22.64 -19.31
C SER A 2 -33.05 -22.40 -17.80
N PHE A 3 -32.16 -21.56 -17.29
CA PHE A 3 -31.94 -21.45 -15.83
C PHE A 3 -32.76 -20.36 -15.10
N ARG A 4 -33.38 -19.38 -15.81
CA ARG A 4 -34.10 -18.27 -15.15
C ARG A 4 -35.63 -18.39 -15.03
N ARG A 5 -36.29 -19.46 -15.52
CA ARG A 5 -37.79 -19.54 -15.55
C ARG A 5 -38.48 -20.37 -14.46
N ALA A 6 -37.80 -20.80 -13.40
CA ALA A 6 -38.40 -21.64 -12.35
C ALA A 6 -38.32 -21.05 -10.94
N ARG A 7 -38.69 -19.78 -10.72
CA ARG A 7 -38.98 -19.26 -9.36
C ARG A 7 -40.07 -18.19 -9.39
N LEU A 8 -41.33 -18.62 -9.36
CA LEU A 8 -42.49 -17.83 -8.94
C LEU A 8 -43.71 -18.77 -8.81
N ALA A 9 -43.87 -19.44 -7.67
CA ALA A 9 -45.16 -19.91 -7.16
C ALA A 9 -45.07 -20.49 -5.73
N GLY A 10 -45.87 -19.94 -4.82
CA GLY A 10 -46.27 -20.52 -3.53
C GLY A 10 -45.42 -20.07 -2.33
N GLY A 11 -45.96 -19.52 -1.25
CA GLY A 11 -47.34 -19.26 -0.83
C GLY A 11 -47.30 -18.89 0.66
N LEU A 12 -48.06 -17.86 1.04
CA LEU A 12 -48.29 -17.41 2.42
C LEU A 12 -48.87 -18.53 3.30
N ALA A 13 -48.44 -18.58 4.56
CA ALA A 13 -49.33 -18.83 5.71
C ALA A 13 -48.67 -18.38 7.02
N ALA A 14 -49.42 -17.57 7.77
CA ALA A 14 -49.08 -17.00 9.06
C ALA A 14 -49.27 -18.00 10.22
N VAL A 15 -48.51 -17.83 11.31
CA VAL A 15 -48.94 -18.23 12.66
C VAL A 15 -48.53 -17.14 13.66
N VAL A 16 -49.55 -16.60 14.32
CA VAL A 16 -49.49 -15.74 15.50
C VAL A 16 -49.43 -16.64 16.74
N ALA A 17 -48.58 -16.32 17.73
CA ALA A 17 -48.81 -16.68 19.13
C ALA A 17 -48.07 -15.70 20.06
N ALA A 18 -48.85 -15.07 20.94
CA ALA A 18 -48.41 -14.18 22.01
C ALA A 18 -47.96 -14.97 23.25
N GLY A 19 -47.06 -14.37 24.04
CA GLY A 19 -46.67 -14.86 25.36
C GLY A 19 -45.96 -13.77 26.16
N VAL A 20 -46.67 -13.21 27.13
CA VAL A 20 -46.25 -12.17 28.09
C VAL A 20 -45.75 -12.85 29.38
N LEU A 21 -44.62 -12.42 29.96
CA LEU A 21 -44.47 -11.94 31.36
C LEU A 21 -43.00 -11.89 31.86
N ALA A 22 -42.73 -10.77 32.54
CA ALA A 22 -41.95 -10.57 33.78
C ALA A 22 -40.40 -10.50 33.77
N VAL A 23 -39.96 -9.32 34.21
CA VAL A 23 -38.62 -8.88 34.70
C VAL A 23 -38.38 -9.44 36.12
N PRO A 24 -37.12 -9.54 36.63
CA PRO A 24 -36.57 -8.43 37.42
C PRO A 24 -35.08 -8.08 37.17
N LEU A 25 -34.83 -6.76 37.19
CA LEU A 25 -33.67 -5.96 37.60
C LEU A 25 -32.51 -6.64 38.38
N VAL A 26 -31.27 -6.31 38.00
CA VAL A 26 -30.18 -5.61 38.77
C VAL A 26 -29.18 -5.06 37.71
N GLY A 27 -29.00 -3.75 37.46
CA GLY A 27 -28.10 -2.79 38.16
C GLY A 27 -26.61 -3.00 37.76
N ALA A 28 -25.84 -2.08 37.17
CA ALA A 28 -25.83 -0.62 37.27
C ALA A 28 -25.16 0.08 36.05
N GLN A 29 -25.70 1.26 35.72
CA GLN A 29 -25.13 2.31 34.87
C GLN A 29 -24.23 3.25 35.71
N ALA A 30 -23.42 4.09 35.04
CA ALA A 30 -23.57 5.55 35.15
C ALA A 30 -22.75 6.29 34.07
N ASN A 31 -23.43 6.73 33.01
CA ASN A 31 -23.14 7.99 32.32
C ASN A 31 -23.84 9.11 33.08
N GLY A 32 -23.16 10.23 33.30
CA GLY A 32 -23.76 11.46 33.82
C GLY A 32 -23.97 12.46 32.68
N GLY A 33 -25.22 12.66 32.27
CA GLY A 33 -25.66 13.84 31.53
C GLY A 33 -26.20 14.89 32.51
N GLY A 34 -25.89 16.16 32.26
CA GLY A 34 -26.40 17.31 33.00
C GLY A 34 -27.12 18.28 32.06
N ASP A 35 -28.32 18.67 32.46
CA ASP A 35 -29.27 19.56 31.79
C ASP A 35 -28.76 20.98 31.51
N GLY A 36 -29.04 21.45 30.29
CA GLY A 36 -29.70 22.71 29.95
C GLY A 36 -29.41 23.99 30.74
N ARG A 37 -28.58 24.86 30.15
CA ARG A 37 -28.76 26.32 30.15
C ARG A 37 -28.42 26.88 28.77
N ASP A 38 -29.35 27.66 28.22
CA ASP A 38 -29.13 28.53 27.06
C ASP A 38 -27.98 29.52 27.32
N ASP A 39 -26.89 29.38 26.57
CA ASP A 39 -25.90 30.42 26.33
C ASP A 39 -25.77 30.69 24.83
N GLY A 40 -26.26 31.86 24.41
CA GLY A 40 -26.30 32.28 23.02
C GLY A 40 -24.92 32.53 22.43
N TRP A 41 -24.33 31.50 21.81
CA TRP A 41 -23.38 31.58 20.70
C TRP A 41 -23.67 30.39 19.78
N GLY A 42 -24.74 30.51 18.99
CA GLY A 42 -25.11 29.53 17.98
C GLY A 42 -24.16 29.59 16.79
N HIS A 43 -23.18 28.70 16.76
CA HIS A 43 -22.50 28.29 15.53
C HIS A 43 -22.86 26.84 15.27
N GLY A 44 -23.87 26.64 14.43
CA GLY A 44 -24.08 25.36 13.76
C GLY A 44 -22.90 25.16 12.81
N HIS A 45 -21.86 24.48 13.29
CA HIS A 45 -20.91 23.82 12.42
C HIS A 45 -21.68 22.68 11.77
N ASP A 46 -22.20 22.95 10.57
CA ASP A 46 -22.75 21.96 9.65
C ASP A 46 -21.58 21.11 9.11
N HIS A 47 -20.83 20.46 10.02
CA HIS A 47 -20.09 19.27 9.69
C HIS A 47 -21.16 18.27 9.29
N GLY A 48 -21.23 17.92 8.01
CA GLY A 48 -22.33 17.18 7.42
C GLY A 48 -22.89 16.10 8.34
N ASP A 49 -24.01 16.43 9.00
CA ASP A 49 -24.82 15.47 9.74
C ASP A 49 -25.57 14.54 8.75
N ASP A 50 -25.43 14.78 7.46
CA ASP A 50 -25.68 13.82 6.38
C ASP A 50 -24.40 13.04 6.06
N SER A 51 -23.94 12.17 6.97
CA SER A 51 -22.85 11.23 6.63
C SER A 51 -23.40 10.12 5.74
N GLY A 52 -23.59 10.44 4.46
CA GLY A 52 -24.20 9.56 3.47
C GLY A 52 -23.49 8.21 3.36
N LYS A 53 -24.24 7.14 3.15
CA LYS A 53 -23.65 5.82 2.90
C LYS A 53 -23.01 5.76 1.52
N VAL A 54 -21.96 4.93 1.39
CA VAL A 54 -21.31 4.67 0.11
C VAL A 54 -21.32 3.17 -0.20
N LEU A 55 -21.86 2.82 -1.36
CA LEU A 55 -21.59 1.55 -2.03
C LEU A 55 -20.49 1.78 -3.07
N PHE A 56 -19.32 1.19 -2.85
CA PHE A 56 -18.27 1.12 -3.84
C PHE A 56 -18.28 -0.26 -4.49
N PHE A 57 -18.92 -0.36 -5.65
CA PHE A 57 -19.02 -1.57 -6.44
C PHE A 57 -17.95 -1.60 -7.54
N THR A 58 -17.24 -2.71 -7.69
CA THR A 58 -16.24 -2.88 -8.75
C THR A 58 -16.47 -4.19 -9.48
N SER A 59 -16.44 -4.16 -10.82
CA SER A 59 -16.50 -5.36 -11.65
C SER A 59 -15.17 -5.54 -12.36
N ASP A 60 -14.53 -6.69 -12.16
CA ASP A 60 -13.18 -6.97 -12.67
C ASP A 60 -13.17 -6.93 -14.22
N GLY A 61 -12.24 -6.19 -14.82
CA GLY A 61 -12.10 -6.10 -16.29
C GLY A 61 -13.27 -5.50 -17.07
N MET A 62 -14.18 -4.75 -16.43
CA MET A 62 -15.35 -4.14 -17.09
C MET A 62 -14.97 -2.88 -17.89
N ARG A 63 -15.34 -2.84 -19.17
CA ARG A 63 -15.05 -1.70 -20.07
C ARG A 63 -16.20 -0.71 -20.16
N GLN A 64 -15.88 0.59 -20.14
CA GLN A 64 -16.87 1.67 -20.19
C GLN A 64 -17.76 1.60 -21.44
N ASP A 65 -17.16 1.37 -22.62
CA ASP A 65 -17.85 1.31 -23.90
C ASP A 65 -18.85 0.15 -23.99
N ALA A 66 -18.52 -1.00 -23.37
CA ALA A 66 -19.42 -2.14 -23.31
C ALA A 66 -20.59 -1.89 -22.32
N VAL A 67 -20.32 -1.22 -21.20
CA VAL A 67 -21.37 -0.80 -20.26
C VAL A 67 -22.37 0.13 -20.94
N GLU A 68 -21.89 1.14 -21.67
CA GLU A 68 -22.74 2.06 -22.42
C GLU A 68 -23.57 1.34 -23.48
N GLN A 69 -22.93 0.46 -24.27
CA GLN A 69 -23.62 -0.34 -25.29
C GLN A 69 -24.75 -1.20 -24.69
N PHE A 70 -24.46 -2.01 -23.67
CA PHE A 70 -25.45 -2.92 -23.07
C PHE A 70 -26.54 -2.17 -22.28
N ALA A 71 -26.21 -0.99 -21.74
CA ALA A 71 -27.20 -0.12 -21.14
C ALA A 71 -28.17 0.44 -22.18
N ASP A 72 -27.67 0.82 -23.36
CA ASP A 72 -28.50 1.28 -24.48
C ASP A 72 -29.41 0.17 -25.01
N ASP A 73 -28.88 -1.05 -25.18
CA ASP A 73 -29.63 -2.26 -25.56
C ASP A 73 -30.71 -2.63 -24.52
N GLY A 74 -30.52 -2.24 -23.25
CA GLY A 74 -31.49 -2.40 -22.17
C GLY A 74 -31.25 -3.58 -21.24
N ASP A 75 -30.08 -4.23 -21.34
CA ASP A 75 -29.74 -5.43 -20.57
C ASP A 75 -29.23 -5.12 -19.16
N THR A 76 -28.63 -3.94 -18.97
CA THR A 76 -28.06 -3.49 -17.69
C THR A 76 -28.82 -2.26 -17.16
N PRO A 77 -30.07 -2.43 -16.66
CA PRO A 77 -30.93 -1.31 -16.29
C PRO A 77 -30.40 -0.48 -15.10
N GLY A 78 -29.59 -1.03 -14.20
CA GLY A 78 -28.96 -0.28 -13.12
C GLY A 78 -27.87 0.65 -13.63
N PHE A 79 -26.95 0.13 -14.45
CA PHE A 79 -25.93 0.93 -15.12
C PHE A 79 -26.55 1.98 -16.05
N LYS A 80 -27.64 1.64 -16.77
CA LYS A 80 -28.42 2.60 -17.56
C LYS A 80 -28.94 3.76 -16.72
N GLU A 81 -29.42 3.50 -15.50
CA GLU A 81 -29.89 4.56 -14.62
C GLU A 81 -28.74 5.43 -14.11
N LEU A 82 -27.58 4.85 -13.78
CA LEU A 82 -26.38 5.60 -13.38
C LEU A 82 -25.85 6.47 -14.52
N LEU A 83 -25.71 5.93 -15.73
CA LEU A 83 -25.33 6.71 -16.93
C LEU A 83 -26.32 7.85 -17.20
N LYS A 84 -27.62 7.60 -16.99
CA LYS A 84 -28.65 8.60 -17.25
C LYS A 84 -28.69 9.71 -16.22
N ARG A 85 -28.52 9.39 -14.93
CA ARG A 85 -28.80 10.32 -13.81
C ARG A 85 -27.58 10.73 -12.99
N GLY A 86 -26.45 10.07 -13.17
CA GLY A 86 -25.25 10.30 -12.39
C GLY A 86 -24.06 10.76 -13.24
N ALA A 87 -22.87 10.56 -12.70
CA ALA A 87 -21.61 10.88 -13.35
C ALA A 87 -21.01 9.64 -14.02
N HIS A 88 -20.27 9.83 -15.11
CA HIS A 88 -19.48 8.77 -15.74
C HIS A 88 -18.20 9.35 -16.34
N ALA A 89 -17.19 8.51 -16.59
CA ALA A 89 -15.93 8.98 -17.16
C ALA A 89 -16.10 9.39 -18.63
N SER A 90 -15.57 10.56 -18.97
CA SER A 90 -15.42 10.98 -20.37
C SER A 90 -14.37 10.14 -21.12
N GLY A 91 -14.35 10.27 -22.45
CA GLY A 91 -13.29 9.68 -23.28
C GLY A 91 -13.24 8.15 -23.20
N ASN A 92 -14.40 7.51 -23.01
CA ASN A 92 -14.58 6.05 -22.95
C ASN A 92 -13.87 5.38 -21.77
N GLY A 93 -13.74 6.06 -20.63
CA GLY A 93 -13.43 5.39 -19.36
C GLY A 93 -12.41 6.08 -18.47
N LEU A 94 -12.26 5.51 -17.28
CA LEU A 94 -11.34 5.85 -16.21
C LEU A 94 -9.88 5.62 -16.64
N LEU A 95 -9.04 6.62 -16.41
CA LEU A 95 -7.58 6.52 -16.58
C LEU A 95 -7.01 5.64 -15.47
N THR A 96 -6.38 4.53 -15.82
CA THR A 96 -6.06 3.46 -14.88
C THR A 96 -4.57 3.30 -14.63
N GLN A 97 -4.19 2.52 -13.62
CA GLN A 97 -2.80 2.25 -13.26
C GLN A 97 -2.03 1.49 -14.35
N ALA A 98 -0.70 1.53 -14.27
CA ALA A 98 0.19 0.76 -15.13
C ALA A 98 0.93 -0.35 -14.34
N PRO A 99 0.99 -1.60 -14.84
CA PRO A 99 0.12 -2.12 -15.89
C PRO A 99 -1.35 -2.19 -15.40
N PRO A 100 -2.34 -2.08 -16.29
CA PRO A 100 -3.76 -2.30 -16.01
C PRO A 100 -4.02 -3.79 -15.74
N ASN A 101 -3.59 -4.28 -14.58
CA ASN A 101 -3.72 -5.67 -14.15
C ASN A 101 -4.42 -5.74 -12.80
N THR A 102 -5.11 -6.85 -12.54
CA THR A 102 -5.92 -7.11 -11.34
C THR A 102 -5.26 -6.68 -10.03
N GLY A 103 -4.10 -7.23 -9.70
CA GLY A 103 -3.39 -6.96 -8.46
C GLY A 103 -2.94 -5.50 -8.30
N ALA A 104 -2.67 -4.79 -9.40
CA ALA A 104 -2.31 -3.38 -9.36
C ALA A 104 -3.57 -2.51 -9.24
N GLY A 105 -4.63 -2.84 -9.98
CA GLY A 105 -5.85 -2.04 -10.06
C GLY A 105 -6.72 -2.06 -8.83
N TRP A 106 -6.96 -3.24 -8.26
CA TRP A 106 -7.73 -3.36 -7.02
C TRP A 106 -7.08 -2.58 -5.86
N PHE A 107 -5.74 -2.55 -5.81
CA PHE A 107 -5.02 -1.76 -4.80
C PHE A 107 -4.91 -0.27 -5.13
N SER A 108 -4.86 0.12 -6.40
CA SER A 108 -4.97 1.54 -6.78
C SER A 108 -6.36 2.10 -6.42
N LEU A 109 -7.43 1.35 -6.67
CA LEU A 109 -8.80 1.69 -6.25
C LEU A 109 -8.92 1.79 -4.73
N SER A 110 -8.32 0.83 -4.00
CA SER A 110 -8.48 0.77 -2.55
C SER A 110 -7.59 1.74 -1.79
N THR A 111 -6.46 2.20 -2.33
CA THR A 111 -5.51 3.09 -1.61
C THR A 111 -5.52 4.52 -2.12
N GLY A 112 -5.99 4.75 -3.35
CA GLY A 112 -5.80 6.03 -4.02
C GLY A 112 -4.34 6.32 -4.39
N ALA A 113 -3.45 5.33 -4.37
CA ALA A 113 -2.05 5.46 -4.71
C ALA A 113 -1.71 4.67 -5.99
N TRP A 114 -0.61 4.99 -6.66
CA TRP A 114 -0.14 4.23 -7.81
C TRP A 114 0.66 2.96 -7.41
N PRO A 115 0.88 2.01 -8.32
CA PRO A 115 1.65 0.78 -8.07
C PRO A 115 3.05 0.99 -7.52
N GLY A 116 3.73 2.07 -7.92
CA GLY A 116 5.03 2.46 -7.39
C GLY A 116 5.01 2.86 -5.91
N VAL A 117 3.83 3.05 -5.31
CA VAL A 117 3.63 3.47 -3.91
C VAL A 117 2.97 2.36 -3.09
N HIS A 118 1.82 1.81 -3.52
CA HIS A 118 1.15 0.75 -2.74
C HIS A 118 1.86 -0.61 -2.83
N GLY A 119 2.85 -0.76 -3.72
CA GLY A 119 3.78 -1.89 -3.73
C GLY A 119 3.32 -3.14 -4.50
N SER A 120 2.20 -3.08 -5.22
CA SER A 120 1.75 -4.17 -6.10
C SER A 120 1.90 -3.73 -7.55
N THR A 121 3.01 -4.13 -8.15
CA THR A 121 3.42 -3.66 -9.49
C THR A 121 2.95 -4.60 -10.61
N ASN A 122 2.44 -5.78 -10.27
CA ASN A 122 1.89 -6.76 -11.20
C ASN A 122 1.05 -7.82 -10.48
N ASN A 123 0.34 -8.71 -11.20
CA ASN A 123 -0.34 -9.86 -10.57
C ASN A 123 0.67 -10.83 -9.93
N THR A 124 1.80 -11.06 -10.62
CA THR A 124 2.96 -11.78 -10.09
C THR A 124 4.23 -10.99 -10.38
N PHE A 125 5.04 -10.75 -9.35
CA PHE A 125 6.28 -9.99 -9.44
C PHE A 125 7.36 -10.57 -8.51
N HIS A 126 8.56 -10.00 -8.57
CA HIS A 126 9.66 -10.35 -7.67
C HIS A 126 10.05 -9.13 -6.84
N ILE A 127 10.47 -9.38 -5.59
CA ILE A 127 10.99 -8.34 -4.71
C ILE A 127 12.52 -8.41 -4.82
N ASN A 128 13.14 -7.38 -5.39
CA ASN A 128 14.60 -7.26 -5.45
C ASN A 128 15.19 -7.37 -4.03
N GLY A 129 16.29 -8.09 -3.87
CA GLY A 129 16.88 -8.43 -2.58
C GLY A 129 16.31 -9.70 -1.94
N ALA A 130 15.20 -10.26 -2.42
CA ALA A 130 14.74 -11.59 -2.01
C ALA A 130 15.48 -12.70 -2.78
N ALA A 131 15.34 -13.95 -2.33
CA ALA A 131 15.92 -15.09 -3.04
C ALA A 131 15.42 -15.16 -4.49
N PHE A 132 16.35 -15.24 -5.46
CA PHE A 132 16.01 -15.09 -6.89
C PHE A 132 15.10 -16.19 -7.45
N THR A 133 14.99 -17.34 -6.77
CA THR A 133 14.03 -18.40 -7.11
C THR A 133 12.58 -18.09 -6.70
N GLY A 134 12.38 -17.09 -5.83
CA GLY A 134 11.07 -16.72 -5.30
C GLY A 134 10.23 -15.88 -6.27
N SER A 135 8.90 -16.02 -6.15
CA SER A 135 7.89 -15.20 -6.81
C SER A 135 6.89 -14.69 -5.78
N THR A 136 6.29 -13.54 -6.04
CA THR A 136 5.30 -12.92 -5.16
C THR A 136 4.02 -12.66 -5.94
N ALA A 137 2.88 -13.17 -5.46
CA ALA A 137 1.58 -12.85 -6.04
C ALA A 137 0.89 -11.74 -5.21
N ALA A 138 0.26 -10.79 -5.90
CA ALA A 138 -0.30 -9.58 -5.31
C ALA A 138 -1.24 -9.84 -4.13
N PHE A 139 -2.05 -10.90 -4.25
CA PHE A 139 -3.08 -11.24 -3.27
C PHE A 139 -2.71 -12.37 -2.32
N SER A 140 -1.56 -13.04 -2.51
CA SER A 140 -1.20 -14.23 -1.73
C SER A 140 -0.48 -13.90 -0.42
N ASN A 141 0.20 -12.75 -0.35
CA ASN A 141 1.05 -12.37 0.78
C ASN A 141 0.43 -11.18 1.56
N PRO A 142 0.26 -11.29 2.88
CA PRO A 142 -0.35 -10.24 3.69
C PRO A 142 0.46 -8.93 3.77
N SER A 143 1.74 -8.93 3.39
CA SER A 143 2.65 -7.77 3.47
C SER A 143 2.86 -7.02 2.15
N ILE A 144 1.93 -7.19 1.19
CA ILE A 144 2.08 -6.58 -0.14
C ILE A 144 1.71 -5.11 -0.12
N LEU A 145 0.60 -4.74 0.52
CA LEU A 145 0.20 -3.34 0.62
C LEU A 145 1.20 -2.54 1.45
N GLN A 146 1.77 -1.50 0.83
CA GLN A 146 2.68 -0.53 1.47
C GLN A 146 1.99 0.82 1.75
N ALA A 147 0.71 0.97 1.35
CA ALA A 147 -0.13 2.14 1.58
C ALA A 147 -1.42 1.76 2.34
N GLU A 148 -1.98 2.71 3.09
CA GLU A 148 -3.25 2.51 3.81
C GLU A 148 -4.41 2.45 2.81
N THR A 149 -5.39 1.59 3.07
CA THR A 149 -6.60 1.48 2.23
C THR A 149 -7.70 2.43 2.71
N LEU A 150 -8.62 2.80 1.82
CA LEU A 150 -9.88 3.50 2.10
C LEU A 150 -10.70 2.80 3.19
N ALA A 151 -10.70 1.46 3.20
CA ALA A 151 -11.38 0.69 4.23
C ALA A 151 -10.77 0.96 5.62
N GLN A 152 -9.43 0.98 5.71
CA GLN A 152 -8.71 1.26 6.95
C GLN A 152 -8.84 2.72 7.39
N ALA A 153 -8.75 3.66 6.44
CA ALA A 153 -8.97 5.08 6.69
C ALA A 153 -10.41 5.36 7.15
N ALA A 154 -11.40 4.66 6.60
CA ALA A 154 -12.79 4.76 7.01
C ALA A 154 -13.01 4.27 8.46
N GLU A 155 -12.46 3.12 8.84
CA GLU A 155 -12.53 2.66 10.23
C GLU A 155 -11.76 3.57 11.20
N ARG A 156 -10.61 4.10 10.77
CA ARG A 156 -9.87 5.13 11.53
C ARG A 156 -10.69 6.41 11.70
N GLY A 157 -11.51 6.76 10.71
CA GLY A 157 -12.51 7.83 10.76
C GLY A 157 -13.82 7.47 11.47
N GLY A 158 -13.90 6.29 12.10
CA GLY A 158 -15.05 5.86 12.89
C GLY A 158 -16.22 5.28 12.07
N LYS A 159 -16.02 4.98 10.79
CA LYS A 159 -17.03 4.36 9.92
C LYS A 159 -16.97 2.84 9.98
N THR A 160 -18.11 2.20 9.75
CA THR A 160 -18.24 0.75 9.61
C THR A 160 -18.05 0.32 8.16
N VAL A 161 -17.25 -0.71 7.91
CA VAL A 161 -16.86 -1.11 6.55
C VAL A 161 -17.14 -2.60 6.31
N ALA A 162 -17.68 -2.96 5.15
CA ALA A 162 -17.76 -4.35 4.71
C ALA A 162 -17.07 -4.52 3.35
N GLN A 163 -16.27 -5.57 3.20
CA GLN A 163 -15.63 -5.97 1.95
C GLN A 163 -16.20 -7.31 1.49
N LEU A 164 -16.79 -7.36 0.30
CA LEU A 164 -17.54 -8.52 -0.21
C LEU A 164 -17.07 -8.85 -1.63
N GLU A 165 -16.24 -9.88 -1.78
CA GLU A 165 -15.49 -10.15 -3.03
C GLU A 165 -14.66 -8.95 -3.49
N TRP A 166 -14.19 -8.13 -2.55
CA TRP A 166 -13.22 -7.11 -2.87
C TRP A 166 -11.84 -7.77 -3.02
N ALA A 167 -11.36 -7.97 -4.23
CA ALA A 167 -10.12 -8.72 -4.44
C ALA A 167 -8.94 -8.04 -3.71
N GLY A 168 -8.27 -8.80 -2.84
CA GLY A 168 -7.20 -8.30 -2.00
C GLY A 168 -7.69 -7.57 -0.75
N GLY A 169 -8.99 -7.62 -0.46
CA GLY A 169 -9.59 -7.08 0.77
C GLY A 169 -8.94 -7.68 2.01
N ARG A 170 -8.61 -8.99 2.00
CA ARG A 170 -7.88 -9.63 3.12
C ARG A 170 -6.47 -9.10 3.32
N SER A 171 -5.93 -8.36 2.36
CA SER A 171 -4.62 -7.72 2.47
C SER A 171 -4.69 -6.40 3.24
N GLY A 172 -5.89 -5.83 3.47
CA GLY A 172 -6.12 -4.64 4.28
C GLY A 172 -7.02 -4.96 5.48
N SER A 173 -6.42 -5.26 6.63
CA SER A 173 -7.15 -5.65 7.84
C SER A 173 -8.11 -4.56 8.30
N ILE A 174 -9.38 -4.94 8.52
CA ILE A 174 -10.46 -4.14 9.09
C ILE A 174 -11.21 -4.94 10.18
N ASN A 175 -12.01 -4.26 11.01
CA ASN A 175 -12.84 -4.83 12.06
C ASN A 175 -14.17 -5.39 11.52
N GLY A 176 -14.63 -4.89 10.38
CA GLY A 176 -15.83 -5.36 9.71
C GLY A 176 -15.68 -6.71 8.98
N PRO A 177 -16.76 -7.19 8.36
CA PRO A 177 -16.74 -8.40 7.54
C PRO A 177 -15.93 -8.20 6.26
N THR A 178 -14.94 -9.07 6.07
CA THR A 178 -14.16 -9.23 4.83
C THR A 178 -14.39 -10.63 4.29
N LEU A 179 -15.09 -10.73 3.16
CA LEU A 179 -15.19 -11.93 2.35
C LEU A 179 -14.34 -11.71 1.12
N ASP A 180 -13.32 -12.55 0.96
CA ASP A 180 -12.38 -12.50 -0.15
C ASP A 180 -12.52 -13.78 -0.99
N PHE A 181 -11.79 -13.85 -2.11
CA PHE A 181 -11.77 -15.01 -3.00
C PHE A 181 -11.47 -16.33 -2.28
N ARG A 182 -11.67 -17.46 -2.96
CA ARG A 182 -11.44 -18.80 -2.42
C ARG A 182 -10.09 -19.37 -2.84
N ASN A 183 -9.64 -20.38 -2.10
CA ASN A 183 -8.49 -21.21 -2.47
C ASN A 183 -8.94 -22.55 -3.06
N PHE A 184 -8.24 -23.03 -4.08
CA PHE A 184 -8.37 -24.41 -4.59
C PHE A 184 -7.57 -25.37 -3.71
N ARG A 185 -8.21 -26.46 -3.27
CA ARG A 185 -7.67 -27.44 -2.31
C ARG A 185 -7.55 -28.86 -2.87
N SER A 186 -8.03 -29.09 -4.08
CA SER A 186 -7.87 -30.36 -4.80
C SER A 186 -7.67 -30.07 -6.30
N GLY A 187 -7.34 -31.11 -7.07
CA GLY A 187 -7.47 -31.09 -8.51
C GLY A 187 -8.93 -31.01 -8.96
N ARG A 188 -9.09 -30.74 -10.25
CA ARG A 188 -10.33 -30.66 -11.02
C ARG A 188 -10.24 -31.65 -12.18
N GLY A 189 -11.35 -32.19 -12.65
CA GLY A 189 -11.26 -33.18 -13.72
C GLY A 189 -12.54 -33.92 -14.07
N VAL A 190 -12.35 -34.93 -14.92
CA VAL A 190 -13.42 -35.77 -15.45
C VAL A 190 -13.10 -37.25 -15.30
N VAL A 191 -14.16 -38.06 -15.20
CA VAL A 191 -14.13 -39.47 -15.61
C VAL A 191 -15.00 -39.66 -16.85
N THR A 192 -14.46 -40.34 -17.85
CA THR A 192 -15.11 -40.54 -19.14
C THR A 192 -14.77 -41.88 -19.75
N ASN A 193 -15.68 -42.45 -20.54
CA ASN A 193 -15.43 -43.66 -21.33
C ASN A 193 -15.12 -43.37 -22.80
N TYR A 194 -14.92 -42.10 -23.16
CA TYR A 194 -14.61 -41.65 -24.51
C TYR A 194 -13.63 -40.47 -24.52
N THR A 195 -13.04 -40.21 -25.68
CA THR A 195 -12.16 -39.06 -25.98
C THR A 195 -12.61 -38.49 -27.31
N GLU A 196 -12.69 -37.17 -27.41
CA GLU A 196 -13.06 -36.44 -28.62
C GLU A 196 -11.89 -35.55 -29.09
N PRO A 197 -11.84 -35.15 -30.37
CA PRO A 197 -10.76 -34.31 -30.89
C PRO A 197 -10.42 -33.06 -30.06
N PRO A 198 -11.38 -32.35 -29.42
CA PRO A 198 -11.07 -31.20 -28.56
C PRO A 198 -10.35 -31.55 -27.24
N ASP A 199 -10.35 -32.82 -26.78
CA ASP A 199 -9.72 -33.19 -25.51
C ASP A 199 -8.17 -33.11 -25.63
N ASN A 200 -7.59 -31.96 -25.28
CA ASN A 200 -6.13 -31.73 -25.32
C ASN A 200 -5.45 -32.32 -24.08
N LEU A 201 -5.29 -33.65 -24.06
CA LEU A 201 -4.75 -34.38 -22.91
C LEU A 201 -3.33 -33.94 -22.48
N PRO A 202 -2.39 -33.64 -23.39
CA PRO A 202 -1.08 -33.09 -23.01
C PRO A 202 -1.20 -31.77 -22.24
N PHE A 203 -2.05 -30.86 -22.72
CA PHE A 203 -2.26 -29.58 -22.07
C PHE A 203 -3.04 -29.70 -20.75
N ALA A 204 -4.03 -30.60 -20.70
CA ALA A 204 -4.72 -30.97 -19.46
C ALA A 204 -3.71 -31.40 -18.38
N ALA A 205 -2.75 -32.26 -18.73
CA ALA A 205 -1.71 -32.71 -17.82
C ALA A 205 -0.78 -31.57 -17.37
N GLN A 206 -0.42 -30.65 -18.28
CA GLN A 206 0.39 -29.46 -17.95
C GLN A 206 -0.31 -28.54 -16.94
N LEU A 207 -1.63 -28.38 -17.07
CA LEU A 207 -2.47 -27.58 -16.18
C LEU A 207 -2.86 -28.31 -14.88
N GLY A 208 -2.44 -29.57 -14.72
CA GLY A 208 -2.80 -30.42 -13.58
C GLY A 208 -4.28 -30.82 -13.55
N VAL A 209 -4.96 -30.81 -14.70
CA VAL A 209 -6.33 -31.26 -14.87
C VAL A 209 -6.35 -32.79 -14.94
N GLN A 210 -7.18 -33.40 -14.11
CA GLN A 210 -7.35 -34.85 -14.04
C GLN A 210 -8.26 -35.33 -15.19
N PHE A 211 -7.79 -36.37 -15.90
CA PHE A 211 -8.56 -37.01 -16.97
C PHE A 211 -8.54 -38.53 -16.79
N ASP A 212 -9.66 -39.09 -16.33
CA ASP A 212 -9.78 -40.52 -16.04
C ASP A 212 -10.53 -41.24 -17.16
N ARG A 213 -9.84 -42.11 -17.90
CA ARG A 213 -10.46 -42.97 -18.91
C ARG A 213 -10.91 -44.30 -18.30
N ALA A 214 -12.22 -44.51 -18.17
CA ALA A 214 -12.80 -45.75 -17.63
C ALA A 214 -14.16 -46.06 -18.28
N ASP A 215 -14.43 -47.34 -18.55
CA ASP A 215 -15.73 -47.79 -19.07
C ASP A 215 -16.75 -48.04 -17.94
N PRO A 216 -18.07 -47.83 -18.16
CA PRO A 216 -19.09 -48.21 -17.19
C PRO A 216 -19.12 -49.73 -16.98
N VAL A 217 -18.83 -50.19 -15.76
CA VAL A 217 -18.83 -51.62 -15.39
C VAL A 217 -20.15 -52.03 -14.75
N ALA A 218 -20.40 -53.32 -14.56
CA ALA A 218 -21.61 -53.76 -13.86
C ALA A 218 -21.65 -53.22 -12.41
N ALA A 219 -22.77 -52.62 -12.00
CA ALA A 219 -22.92 -52.13 -10.64
C ALA A 219 -22.94 -53.28 -9.64
N THR A 220 -22.05 -53.28 -8.65
CA THR A 220 -21.94 -54.33 -7.63
C THR A 220 -21.74 -53.74 -6.24
N GLY A 221 -22.26 -54.42 -5.21
CA GLY A 221 -22.10 -54.00 -3.81
C GLY A 221 -22.94 -52.80 -3.38
N TRP A 222 -23.88 -52.35 -4.21
CA TRP A 222 -24.77 -51.23 -3.87
C TRP A 222 -25.88 -51.65 -2.90
N THR A 223 -26.13 -50.83 -1.88
CA THR A 223 -27.22 -51.05 -0.90
C THR A 223 -28.25 -49.92 -0.97
N GLY A 224 -29.51 -50.28 -1.25
CA GLY A 224 -30.62 -49.33 -1.32
C GLY A 224 -30.59 -48.36 -2.52
N ALA A 225 -29.74 -48.60 -3.53
CA ALA A 225 -29.66 -47.76 -4.72
C ALA A 225 -31.01 -47.71 -5.49
N PRO A 226 -31.26 -46.64 -6.28
CA PRO A 226 -32.46 -46.54 -7.10
C PRO A 226 -32.65 -47.77 -8.00
N THR A 227 -33.91 -48.18 -8.17
CA THR A 227 -34.26 -49.25 -9.11
C THR A 227 -33.89 -48.85 -10.54
N SER A 228 -33.14 -49.71 -11.21
CA SER A 228 -32.83 -49.58 -12.63
C SER A 228 -33.68 -50.55 -13.44
N TYR A 229 -34.30 -50.08 -14.53
CA TYR A 229 -35.04 -50.91 -15.47
C TYR A 229 -34.18 -51.41 -16.65
N SER A 230 -32.90 -51.04 -16.64
CA SER A 230 -31.80 -51.59 -17.44
C SER A 230 -30.71 -52.17 -16.53
N PRO A 231 -29.83 -53.08 -16.97
CA PRO A 231 -28.75 -53.62 -16.13
C PRO A 231 -27.82 -52.52 -15.60
N ALA A 232 -27.97 -52.13 -14.34
CA ALA A 232 -27.28 -50.96 -13.79
C ALA A 232 -25.75 -51.02 -13.95
N LYS A 233 -25.15 -49.87 -14.20
CA LYS A 233 -23.70 -49.71 -14.37
C LYS A 233 -23.11 -48.81 -13.29
N GLU A 234 -21.80 -48.87 -13.12
CA GLU A 234 -21.09 -47.98 -12.22
C GLU A 234 -19.79 -47.44 -12.82
N MET A 235 -19.37 -46.28 -12.30
CA MET A 235 -18.09 -45.64 -12.53
C MET A 235 -17.58 -45.06 -11.21
N HIS A 236 -16.28 -44.76 -11.13
CA HIS A 236 -15.70 -44.05 -9.99
C HIS A 236 -15.09 -42.73 -10.45
N LEU A 237 -15.56 -41.63 -9.86
CA LEU A 237 -15.06 -40.29 -10.09
C LEU A 237 -14.06 -39.96 -8.98
N ARG A 238 -12.76 -40.02 -9.29
CA ARG A 238 -11.74 -39.66 -8.30
C ARG A 238 -11.72 -38.15 -8.13
N VAL A 239 -11.47 -37.67 -6.91
CA VAL A 239 -11.23 -36.25 -6.64
C VAL A 239 -9.89 -36.16 -5.91
N LEU A 240 -8.85 -35.93 -6.70
CA LEU A 240 -7.47 -36.04 -6.23
C LEU A 240 -7.02 -34.76 -5.51
N ASP A 241 -6.35 -34.93 -4.38
CA ASP A 241 -5.53 -33.88 -3.76
C ASP A 241 -4.14 -34.46 -3.55
N SER A 242 -3.15 -33.82 -4.18
CA SER A 242 -1.75 -34.27 -4.16
C SER A 242 -1.60 -35.72 -4.65
N GLY A 243 -2.37 -36.09 -5.67
CA GLY A 243 -2.38 -37.42 -6.29
C GLY A 243 -3.14 -38.50 -5.52
N VAL A 244 -3.69 -38.19 -4.36
CA VAL A 244 -4.48 -39.12 -3.52
C VAL A 244 -5.97 -38.84 -3.72
N ASP A 245 -6.76 -39.88 -3.95
CA ASP A 245 -8.22 -39.74 -4.02
C ASP A 245 -8.81 -39.56 -2.63
N LYS A 246 -8.97 -38.30 -2.21
CA LYS A 246 -9.46 -37.94 -0.88
C LYS A 246 -10.97 -37.76 -0.83
N TYR A 247 -11.60 -37.39 -1.95
CA TYR A 247 -13.00 -36.97 -1.99
C TYR A 247 -13.83 -37.67 -3.09
N GLY A 248 -13.30 -38.73 -3.70
CA GLY A 248 -13.91 -39.45 -4.80
C GLY A 248 -15.31 -40.00 -4.51
N LEU A 249 -16.09 -40.14 -5.58
CA LEU A 249 -17.49 -40.55 -5.54
C LEU A 249 -17.72 -41.81 -6.40
N ASN A 250 -18.56 -42.71 -5.91
CA ASN A 250 -19.10 -43.81 -6.71
C ASN A 250 -20.33 -43.32 -7.47
N ALA A 251 -20.38 -43.56 -8.78
CA ALA A 251 -21.48 -43.20 -9.65
C ALA A 251 -22.24 -44.45 -10.09
N TYR A 252 -23.55 -44.51 -9.83
CA TYR A 252 -24.46 -45.58 -10.24
C TYR A 252 -25.34 -45.09 -11.39
N LEU A 253 -25.12 -45.63 -12.58
CA LEU A 253 -25.81 -45.25 -13.80
C LEU A 253 -27.01 -46.18 -13.98
N TYR A 254 -28.20 -45.58 -14.06
CA TYR A 254 -29.44 -46.34 -14.12
C TYR A 254 -30.48 -45.76 -15.07
N ASP A 255 -31.39 -46.64 -15.47
CA ASP A 255 -32.56 -46.32 -16.25
C ASP A 255 -33.76 -46.21 -15.29
N SER A 256 -34.26 -45.00 -15.15
CA SER A 256 -35.34 -44.70 -14.20
C SER A 256 -36.74 -45.12 -14.68
N LYS A 257 -36.88 -45.59 -15.93
CA LYS A 257 -38.20 -45.84 -16.55
C LYS A 257 -38.40 -47.29 -16.97
N ASN A 258 -39.50 -47.87 -16.51
CA ASN A 258 -39.91 -49.22 -16.90
C ASN A 258 -40.62 -49.24 -18.27
N ASP A 259 -39.93 -48.92 -19.35
CA ASP A 259 -40.50 -48.91 -20.71
C ASP A 259 -39.97 -50.03 -21.63
N ARG A 260 -39.22 -50.98 -21.05
CA ARG A 260 -38.56 -52.13 -21.73
C ARG A 260 -37.56 -51.72 -22.83
N LYS A 261 -37.07 -50.49 -22.83
CA LYS A 261 -35.99 -50.04 -23.72
C LYS A 261 -34.77 -49.73 -22.86
N THR A 262 -33.57 -50.13 -23.31
CA THR A 262 -32.35 -49.70 -22.64
C THR A 262 -32.20 -48.19 -22.75
N ARG A 263 -32.37 -47.46 -21.65
CA ARG A 263 -32.30 -45.99 -21.66
C ARG A 263 -31.79 -45.45 -20.32
N TYR A 264 -30.48 -45.45 -20.13
CA TYR A 264 -29.88 -44.76 -19.00
C TYR A 264 -30.18 -43.26 -19.08
N ASP A 265 -30.69 -42.69 -17.99
CA ASP A 265 -31.05 -41.28 -17.93
C ASP A 265 -30.65 -40.61 -16.62
N ARG A 266 -30.07 -41.36 -15.67
CA ARG A 266 -29.70 -40.87 -14.35
C ARG A 266 -28.37 -41.43 -13.87
N VAL A 267 -27.65 -40.62 -13.10
CA VAL A 267 -26.44 -41.00 -12.36
C VAL A 267 -26.62 -40.67 -10.89
N PHE A 268 -26.63 -41.71 -10.05
CA PHE A 268 -26.73 -41.61 -8.60
C PHE A 268 -25.35 -41.67 -7.96
N PHE A 269 -24.94 -40.63 -7.25
CA PHE A 269 -23.63 -40.52 -6.63
C PHE A 269 -23.69 -40.83 -5.13
N SER A 270 -22.74 -41.62 -4.64
CA SER A 270 -22.60 -42.01 -3.23
C SER A 270 -21.13 -42.13 -2.83
N ARG A 271 -20.78 -41.78 -1.59
CA ARG A 271 -19.40 -41.96 -1.11
C ARG A 271 -19.09 -43.43 -0.80
N THR A 272 -20.08 -44.20 -0.37
CA THR A 272 -19.89 -45.59 0.14
C THR A 272 -20.69 -46.66 -0.61
N LYS A 273 -21.24 -46.35 -1.79
CA LYS A 273 -22.19 -47.21 -2.56
C LYS A 273 -23.49 -47.54 -1.79
N ALA A 274 -23.80 -46.79 -0.75
CA ALA A 274 -25.03 -46.89 0.01
C ALA A 274 -25.94 -45.70 -0.28
N ALA A 275 -27.24 -45.93 -0.44
CA ALA A 275 -28.18 -44.84 -0.64
C ALA A 275 -28.33 -43.91 0.58
N ALA A 276 -27.99 -44.41 1.78
CA ALA A 276 -27.92 -43.60 2.99
C ALA A 276 -26.81 -42.52 2.95
N ASP A 277 -25.80 -42.68 2.09
CA ASP A 277 -24.68 -41.76 1.91
C ASP A 277 -24.74 -41.14 0.49
N LYS A 278 -25.96 -40.85 0.04
CA LYS A 278 -26.23 -40.16 -1.21
C LYS A 278 -25.58 -38.78 -1.21
N VAL A 279 -24.92 -38.48 -2.32
CA VAL A 279 -24.40 -37.14 -2.62
C VAL A 279 -25.32 -36.42 -3.60
N ALA A 280 -25.64 -37.05 -4.73
CA ALA A 280 -26.47 -36.45 -5.78
C ALA A 280 -27.20 -37.52 -6.60
N ASP A 281 -28.23 -37.13 -7.35
CA ASP A 281 -28.92 -37.99 -8.32
C ASP A 281 -29.34 -37.12 -9.51
N LEU A 282 -28.55 -37.20 -10.59
CA LEU A 282 -28.46 -36.19 -11.63
C LEU A 282 -28.78 -36.77 -13.02
N LYS A 283 -29.38 -35.96 -13.88
CA LYS A 283 -29.44 -36.15 -15.34
C LYS A 283 -28.27 -35.44 -16.02
N ALA A 284 -28.04 -35.74 -17.30
CA ALA A 284 -27.13 -34.96 -18.14
C ALA A 284 -27.45 -33.46 -18.07
N GLY A 285 -26.42 -32.64 -17.89
CA GLY A 285 -26.51 -31.19 -17.72
C GLY A 285 -26.76 -30.70 -16.29
N GLU A 286 -27.23 -31.54 -15.36
CA GLU A 286 -27.52 -31.13 -13.98
C GLU A 286 -26.24 -31.05 -13.11
N TRP A 287 -26.22 -30.07 -12.20
CA TRP A 287 -25.14 -29.84 -11.24
C TRP A 287 -25.56 -30.24 -9.81
N ALA A 288 -24.60 -30.59 -8.96
CA ALA A 288 -24.74 -30.69 -7.52
C ALA A 288 -23.58 -29.99 -6.79
N ASP A 289 -23.89 -29.39 -5.64
CA ASP A 289 -22.90 -28.87 -4.68
C ASP A 289 -22.59 -29.94 -3.65
N VAL A 290 -21.32 -30.36 -3.59
CA VAL A 290 -20.88 -31.49 -2.77
C VAL A 290 -20.01 -30.99 -1.62
N LYS A 291 -20.57 -30.96 -0.41
CA LYS A 291 -19.83 -30.66 0.83
C LYS A 291 -18.97 -31.84 1.26
N VAL A 292 -17.73 -31.54 1.64
CA VAL A 292 -16.74 -32.50 2.14
C VAL A 292 -16.05 -31.99 3.39
N LYS A 293 -15.40 -32.90 4.13
CA LYS A 293 -14.45 -32.56 5.18
C LYS A 293 -13.06 -32.59 4.59
N ILE A 294 -12.34 -31.49 4.69
CA ILE A 294 -10.96 -31.36 4.19
C ILE A 294 -10.08 -32.34 4.97
N VAL A 295 -9.18 -33.03 4.25
CA VAL A 295 -8.29 -34.05 4.82
C VAL A 295 -6.83 -33.62 4.65
N GLY A 296 -6.14 -33.45 5.78
CA GLY A 296 -4.78 -32.91 5.90
C GLY A 296 -4.75 -31.37 5.90
N SER A 297 -3.54 -30.81 6.03
CA SER A 297 -3.26 -29.37 6.18
C SER A 297 -3.76 -28.73 7.50
N ASP A 298 -3.67 -27.41 7.58
CA ASP A 298 -4.17 -26.57 8.67
C ASP A 298 -5.71 -26.53 8.76
N LEU A 299 -6.40 -26.96 7.70
CA LEU A 299 -7.86 -27.02 7.60
C LEU A 299 -8.43 -28.43 7.78
N ASP A 300 -7.67 -29.38 8.31
CA ASP A 300 -8.15 -30.76 8.53
C ASP A 300 -9.47 -30.78 9.34
N GLY A 301 -10.46 -31.52 8.84
CA GLY A 301 -11.80 -31.61 9.42
C GLY A 301 -12.70 -30.38 9.18
N LYS A 302 -12.21 -29.30 8.58
CA LYS A 302 -13.02 -28.14 8.17
C LYS A 302 -13.85 -28.46 6.93
N THR A 303 -14.94 -27.72 6.72
CA THR A 303 -15.84 -27.94 5.59
C THR A 303 -15.30 -27.25 4.33
N GLY A 304 -15.19 -28.02 3.24
CA GLY A 304 -14.99 -27.52 1.88
C GLY A 304 -16.12 -28.03 0.96
N ALA A 305 -16.11 -27.64 -0.31
CA ALA A 305 -17.03 -28.21 -1.30
C ALA A 305 -16.51 -28.10 -2.73
N PHE A 306 -17.04 -28.93 -3.61
CA PHE A 306 -16.83 -28.86 -5.05
C PHE A 306 -18.16 -29.01 -5.78
N LEU A 307 -18.19 -28.60 -7.04
CA LEU A 307 -19.32 -28.85 -7.93
C LEU A 307 -19.13 -30.14 -8.69
N LEU A 308 -20.22 -30.87 -8.85
CA LEU A 308 -20.32 -32.12 -9.60
C LEU A 308 -21.32 -31.97 -10.74
N LYS A 309 -21.00 -32.45 -11.93
CA LYS A 309 -21.89 -32.43 -13.08
C LYS A 309 -21.88 -33.76 -13.83
N VAL A 310 -23.03 -34.16 -14.34
CA VAL A 310 -23.10 -35.14 -15.43
C VAL A 310 -23.00 -34.36 -16.74
N GLU A 311 -21.79 -34.22 -17.30
CA GLU A 311 -21.57 -33.46 -18.53
C GLU A 311 -22.25 -34.14 -19.72
N ARG A 312 -22.10 -35.47 -19.83
CA ARG A 312 -22.75 -36.27 -20.89
C ARG A 312 -23.19 -37.62 -20.37
N LEU A 313 -24.36 -38.06 -20.82
CA LEU A 313 -24.92 -39.39 -20.57
C LEU A 313 -25.76 -39.82 -21.76
N ASP A 314 -25.15 -40.54 -22.69
CA ASP A 314 -25.87 -41.14 -23.81
C ASP A 314 -26.71 -42.32 -23.31
N LYS A 315 -27.90 -42.50 -23.90
CA LYS A 315 -28.92 -43.45 -23.43
C LYS A 315 -28.47 -44.91 -23.42
N ASP A 316 -27.47 -45.24 -24.23
CA ASP A 316 -26.86 -46.55 -24.37
C ASP A 316 -25.49 -46.65 -23.65
N LEU A 317 -25.08 -45.59 -22.96
CA LEU A 317 -23.77 -45.41 -22.33
C LEU A 317 -22.58 -45.43 -23.30
N SER A 318 -22.80 -45.18 -24.59
CA SER A 318 -21.70 -45.01 -25.56
C SER A 318 -20.77 -43.88 -25.16
N HIS A 319 -21.33 -42.78 -24.64
CA HIS A 319 -20.58 -41.64 -24.10
C HIS A 319 -21.12 -41.26 -22.73
N VAL A 320 -20.25 -41.36 -21.73
CA VAL A 320 -20.48 -40.91 -20.36
C VAL A 320 -19.32 -40.03 -19.96
N ARG A 321 -19.61 -38.81 -19.47
CA ARG A 321 -18.63 -37.88 -18.91
C ARG A 321 -19.18 -37.27 -17.64
N LEU A 322 -18.48 -37.49 -16.52
CA LEU A 322 -18.81 -36.91 -15.21
C LEU A 322 -17.68 -35.95 -14.84
N PHE A 323 -18.03 -34.72 -14.48
CA PHE A 323 -17.09 -33.63 -14.22
C PHE A 323 -17.16 -33.19 -12.77
N HIS A 324 -16.01 -32.81 -12.20
CA HIS A 324 -15.96 -32.10 -10.93
C HIS A 324 -14.99 -30.92 -10.96
N THR A 325 -15.33 -29.88 -10.20
CA THR A 325 -14.40 -28.78 -9.91
C THR A 325 -13.47 -29.14 -8.76
N SER A 326 -12.50 -28.27 -8.48
CA SER A 326 -11.68 -28.37 -7.27
C SER A 326 -12.51 -28.17 -6.00
N VAL A 327 -12.10 -28.82 -4.91
CA VAL A 327 -12.58 -28.48 -3.57
C VAL A 327 -12.16 -27.06 -3.25
N THR A 328 -13.13 -26.21 -2.92
CA THR A 328 -12.94 -24.82 -2.52
C THR A 328 -13.54 -24.53 -1.15
N ARG A 329 -13.05 -23.45 -0.55
CA ARG A 329 -13.58 -22.85 0.67
C ARG A 329 -13.41 -21.34 0.58
N ALA A 330 -14.48 -20.58 0.79
CA ALA A 330 -14.44 -19.12 0.83
C ALA A 330 -13.53 -18.65 1.98
N ILE A 331 -12.78 -17.58 1.75
CA ILE A 331 -12.00 -16.92 2.79
C ILE A 331 -12.90 -15.83 3.39
N ALA A 332 -13.21 -15.93 4.68
CA ALA A 332 -14.12 -15.00 5.33
C ALA A 332 -13.65 -14.68 6.75
N ILE A 333 -13.56 -13.38 7.06
CA ILE A 333 -13.10 -12.86 8.35
C ILE A 333 -14.13 -11.82 8.80
N TRP A 334 -14.54 -11.88 10.07
CA TRP A 334 -15.36 -10.84 10.68
C TRP A 334 -15.01 -10.78 12.17
N PRO A 335 -13.99 -10.00 12.56
CA PRO A 335 -13.39 -10.06 13.89
C PRO A 335 -14.37 -9.82 15.03
N ASN A 336 -15.30 -8.88 14.87
CA ASN A 336 -16.31 -8.55 15.89
C ASN A 336 -17.68 -9.21 15.66
N TRP A 337 -17.74 -10.29 14.87
CA TRP A 337 -18.99 -10.99 14.60
C TRP A 337 -19.60 -11.56 15.88
N THR A 338 -20.87 -11.22 16.14
CA THR A 338 -21.61 -11.67 17.34
C THR A 338 -21.99 -13.14 17.31
N GLY A 339 -21.77 -13.83 16.18
CA GLY A 339 -22.11 -15.24 16.01
C GLY A 339 -23.54 -15.50 15.55
N GLU A 340 -23.83 -16.78 15.35
CA GLU A 340 -25.13 -17.37 15.03
C GLU A 340 -25.25 -18.67 15.85
N PRO A 341 -26.44 -19.28 16.02
CA PRO A 341 -26.58 -20.48 16.86
C PRO A 341 -25.58 -21.59 16.49
N GLY A 342 -24.61 -21.84 17.40
CA GLY A 342 -23.53 -22.82 17.22
C GLY A 342 -22.24 -22.30 16.54
N TYR A 343 -22.13 -20.99 16.30
CA TYR A 343 -21.00 -20.32 15.65
C TYR A 343 -20.69 -18.98 16.33
N GLY A 344 -19.42 -18.57 16.36
CA GLY A 344 -18.99 -17.29 16.92
C GLY A 344 -18.47 -17.40 18.37
N PRO A 345 -18.46 -16.28 19.13
CA PRO A 345 -17.86 -16.22 20.46
C PRO A 345 -18.38 -17.31 21.41
N GLY A 346 -17.46 -17.99 22.11
CA GLY A 346 -17.77 -19.13 22.98
C GLY A 346 -17.88 -20.49 22.26
N THR A 347 -17.60 -20.54 20.95
CA THR A 347 -17.53 -21.79 20.16
C THR A 347 -16.18 -21.93 19.45
N THR A 348 -15.88 -23.13 18.93
CA THR A 348 -14.69 -23.36 18.07
C THR A 348 -14.95 -23.03 16.59
N LYS A 349 -16.16 -22.60 16.23
CA LYS A 349 -16.57 -22.34 14.85
C LYS A 349 -16.60 -20.85 14.57
N THR A 350 -15.79 -20.42 13.60
CA THR A 350 -15.67 -19.01 13.20
C THR A 350 -16.75 -18.58 12.22
N PHE A 351 -16.74 -17.30 11.84
CA PHE A 351 -17.57 -16.81 10.72
C PHE A 351 -17.26 -17.55 9.41
N GLU A 352 -15.99 -17.86 9.14
CA GLU A 352 -15.60 -18.67 7.98
C GLU A 352 -16.23 -20.07 8.01
N ASP A 353 -16.27 -20.70 9.20
CA ASP A 353 -16.93 -22.00 9.36
C ASP A 353 -18.43 -21.91 9.11
N TYR A 354 -19.07 -20.82 9.55
CA TYR A 354 -20.48 -20.57 9.28
C TYR A 354 -20.75 -20.43 7.78
N VAL A 355 -19.95 -19.62 7.08
CA VAL A 355 -20.06 -19.45 5.63
C VAL A 355 -19.91 -20.80 4.91
N ALA A 356 -18.83 -21.52 5.19
CA ALA A 356 -18.53 -22.78 4.51
C ALA A 356 -19.58 -23.88 4.78
N GLU A 357 -20.20 -23.91 5.96
CA GLU A 357 -21.17 -24.93 6.35
C GLU A 357 -22.62 -24.61 5.99
N LYS A 358 -23.00 -23.32 5.94
CA LYS A 358 -24.41 -22.91 5.75
C LYS A 358 -24.73 -22.43 4.35
N TYR A 359 -23.73 -21.96 3.61
CA TYR A 359 -23.92 -21.42 2.27
C TYR A 359 -23.42 -22.40 1.21
N PRO A 360 -23.84 -22.22 -0.06
CA PRO A 360 -23.25 -22.93 -1.20
C PRO A 360 -21.73 -22.78 -1.29
N SER A 361 -21.11 -23.55 -2.17
CA SER A 361 -19.67 -23.52 -2.41
C SER A 361 -19.24 -22.27 -3.18
N SER A 362 -18.02 -21.80 -2.95
CA SER A 362 -17.46 -20.63 -3.63
C SER A 362 -16.89 -21.03 -5.00
N GLN A 363 -17.67 -20.72 -6.04
CA GLN A 363 -17.51 -20.97 -7.50
C GLN A 363 -16.77 -19.87 -8.28
N ALA A 364 -15.93 -20.16 -9.28
CA ALA A 364 -15.68 -19.29 -10.46
C ALA A 364 -15.33 -20.15 -11.67
N GLY A 365 -15.26 -19.49 -12.84
CA GLY A 365 -14.75 -20.04 -14.07
C GLY A 365 -13.29 -20.46 -13.90
N ASP A 366 -13.06 -21.76 -14.00
CA ASP A 366 -11.71 -22.31 -14.05
C ASP A 366 -11.34 -22.50 -15.52
N PHE A 367 -10.56 -21.56 -16.07
CA PHE A 367 -10.23 -21.56 -17.49
C PHE A 367 -9.60 -22.88 -17.94
N ALA A 368 -8.81 -23.53 -17.08
CA ALA A 368 -8.02 -24.68 -17.46
C ALA A 368 -8.86 -25.90 -17.85
N VAL A 369 -10.10 -26.03 -17.35
CA VAL A 369 -10.99 -27.11 -17.79
C VAL A 369 -11.61 -26.83 -19.17
N LEU A 370 -11.78 -25.55 -19.52
CA LEU A 370 -12.24 -25.15 -20.84
C LEU A 370 -11.12 -25.28 -21.88
N GLU A 371 -9.94 -24.70 -21.57
CA GLU A 371 -8.81 -24.66 -22.50
C GLU A 371 -8.20 -26.06 -22.78
N SER A 372 -8.40 -27.02 -21.86
CA SER A 372 -8.06 -28.43 -22.11
C SER A 372 -9.12 -29.20 -22.89
N GLY A 373 -10.25 -28.56 -23.23
CA GLY A 373 -11.37 -29.12 -23.98
C GLY A 373 -12.21 -30.17 -23.23
N ILE A 374 -11.98 -30.33 -21.93
CA ILE A 374 -12.66 -31.39 -21.14
C ILE A 374 -14.10 -31.03 -20.79
N VAL A 375 -14.47 -29.74 -20.82
CA VAL A 375 -15.84 -29.26 -20.65
C VAL A 375 -16.22 -28.34 -21.82
N SER A 376 -17.52 -28.23 -22.07
CA SER A 376 -18.05 -27.25 -23.04
C SER A 376 -17.93 -25.81 -22.55
N GLU A 377 -17.93 -24.84 -23.49
CA GLU A 377 -18.04 -23.41 -23.18
C GLU A 377 -19.27 -23.12 -22.28
N ASP A 378 -20.42 -23.76 -22.55
CA ASP A 378 -21.64 -23.63 -21.74
C ASP A 378 -21.42 -24.08 -20.29
N THR A 379 -20.64 -25.15 -20.07
CA THR A 379 -20.32 -25.66 -18.74
C THR A 379 -19.36 -24.73 -18.00
N TYR A 380 -18.39 -24.14 -18.69
CA TYR A 380 -17.51 -23.11 -18.12
C TYR A 380 -18.31 -21.87 -17.66
N ILE A 381 -19.23 -21.36 -18.49
CA ILE A 381 -20.09 -20.22 -18.13
C ILE A 381 -20.97 -20.55 -16.90
N GLN A 382 -21.58 -21.73 -16.88
CA GLN A 382 -22.38 -22.18 -15.73
C GLN A 382 -21.55 -22.29 -14.45
N GLN A 383 -20.28 -22.71 -14.55
CA GLN A 383 -19.36 -22.78 -13.43
C GLN A 383 -19.08 -21.38 -12.86
N GLY A 384 -18.74 -20.41 -13.72
CA GLY A 384 -18.50 -19.02 -13.33
C GLY A 384 -19.72 -18.37 -12.68
N GLN A 385 -20.88 -18.49 -13.31
CA GLN A 385 -22.16 -17.96 -12.79
C GLN A 385 -22.57 -18.59 -11.45
N TYR A 386 -22.07 -19.78 -11.11
CA TYR A 386 -22.34 -20.39 -9.80
C TYR A 386 -21.85 -19.53 -8.64
N TRP A 387 -20.86 -18.66 -8.87
CA TRP A 387 -20.41 -17.64 -7.91
C TRP A 387 -21.59 -16.90 -7.24
N GLU A 388 -22.58 -16.47 -8.03
CA GLU A 388 -23.74 -15.71 -7.58
C GLU A 388 -24.59 -16.49 -6.55
N THR A 389 -24.59 -17.83 -6.63
CA THR A 389 -25.35 -18.72 -5.74
C THR A 389 -24.84 -18.67 -4.30
N LEU A 390 -23.55 -18.38 -4.10
CA LEU A 390 -22.96 -18.11 -2.79
C LEU A 390 -23.08 -16.64 -2.41
N TYR A 391 -22.62 -15.74 -3.28
CA TYR A 391 -22.38 -14.35 -2.91
C TYR A 391 -23.66 -13.53 -2.78
N HIS A 392 -24.70 -13.76 -3.58
CA HIS A 392 -25.94 -12.98 -3.44
C HIS A 392 -26.62 -13.18 -2.08
N PRO A 393 -26.79 -14.42 -1.56
CA PRO A 393 -27.27 -14.63 -0.19
C PRO A 393 -26.35 -14.05 0.89
N LEU A 394 -25.04 -14.05 0.69
CA LEU A 394 -24.08 -13.50 1.65
C LEU A 394 -24.07 -11.97 1.68
N ILE A 395 -24.10 -11.32 0.51
CA ILE A 395 -24.27 -9.87 0.39
C ILE A 395 -25.51 -9.44 1.16
N LYS A 396 -26.63 -10.12 0.92
CA LYS A 396 -27.87 -9.91 1.69
C LYS A 396 -27.64 -10.06 3.20
N TYR A 397 -27.04 -11.16 3.63
CA TYR A 397 -26.83 -11.44 5.06
C TYR A 397 -25.95 -10.37 5.73
N VAL A 398 -24.79 -10.08 5.15
CA VAL A 398 -23.82 -9.13 5.70
C VAL A 398 -24.39 -7.73 5.73
N LEU A 399 -24.91 -7.21 4.60
CA LEU A 399 -25.43 -5.84 4.55
C LEU A 399 -26.65 -5.64 5.47
N THR A 400 -27.47 -6.68 5.66
CA THR A 400 -28.61 -6.62 6.60
C THR A 400 -28.16 -6.63 8.06
N LYS A 401 -27.15 -7.45 8.40
CA LYS A 401 -26.71 -7.67 9.79
C LYS A 401 -25.74 -6.61 10.27
N TYR A 402 -24.80 -6.22 9.42
CA TYR A 402 -23.72 -5.29 9.77
C TYR A 402 -24.07 -3.83 9.46
N LYS A 403 -24.84 -3.57 8.40
CA LYS A 403 -25.27 -2.23 7.96
C LYS A 403 -24.10 -1.23 7.85
N PRO A 404 -23.11 -1.51 6.98
CA PRO A 404 -21.93 -0.67 6.87
C PRO A 404 -22.26 0.75 6.38
N ASP A 405 -21.43 1.71 6.77
CA ASP A 405 -21.39 3.05 6.17
C ASP A 405 -20.72 3.00 4.79
N LEU A 406 -19.72 2.13 4.63
CA LEU A 406 -19.04 1.84 3.36
C LEU A 406 -19.09 0.34 3.05
N ALA A 407 -19.78 -0.05 1.97
CA ALA A 407 -19.65 -1.40 1.42
C ALA A 407 -18.78 -1.37 0.16
N MET A 408 -17.75 -2.21 0.14
CA MET A 408 -16.87 -2.44 -0.99
C MET A 408 -17.20 -3.82 -1.58
N VAL A 409 -17.84 -3.85 -2.75
CA VAL A 409 -18.43 -5.08 -3.33
C VAL A 409 -17.84 -5.37 -4.70
N GLY A 410 -17.34 -6.58 -4.92
CA GLY A 410 -16.76 -7.00 -6.19
C GLY A 410 -17.63 -7.96 -7.00
N TYR A 411 -17.33 -8.06 -8.30
CA TYR A 411 -17.86 -9.08 -9.22
C TYR A 411 -16.77 -9.53 -10.21
N PRO A 412 -16.41 -10.82 -10.26
CA PRO A 412 -15.29 -11.29 -11.10
C PRO A 412 -15.69 -11.70 -12.52
N GLY A 413 -16.97 -11.97 -12.78
CA GLY A 413 -17.42 -12.68 -13.99
C GLY A 413 -17.15 -11.95 -15.31
N THR A 414 -17.07 -10.61 -15.30
CA THR A 414 -16.78 -9.82 -16.51
C THR A 414 -15.36 -10.07 -17.04
N ASP A 415 -14.38 -10.23 -16.14
CA ASP A 415 -12.99 -10.55 -16.48
C ASP A 415 -12.88 -11.99 -17.00
N GLU A 416 -13.39 -12.95 -16.22
CA GLU A 416 -13.35 -14.39 -16.53
C GLU A 416 -13.90 -14.71 -17.93
N VAL A 417 -15.06 -14.14 -18.28
CA VAL A 417 -15.71 -14.40 -19.56
C VAL A 417 -15.00 -13.69 -20.71
N GLN A 418 -14.56 -12.44 -20.53
CA GLN A 418 -13.85 -11.73 -21.60
C GLN A 418 -12.51 -12.38 -21.92
N HIS A 419 -11.81 -12.92 -20.91
CA HIS A 419 -10.58 -13.68 -21.09
C HIS A 419 -10.73 -14.82 -22.10
N GLN A 420 -11.88 -15.50 -22.12
CA GLN A 420 -12.09 -16.69 -22.95
C GLN A 420 -12.73 -16.37 -24.30
N PHE A 421 -13.45 -15.26 -24.46
CA PHE A 421 -14.31 -15.07 -25.63
C PHE A 421 -14.09 -13.77 -26.43
N LEU A 422 -13.42 -12.75 -25.90
CA LEU A 422 -13.42 -11.42 -26.52
C LEU A 422 -12.83 -11.42 -27.95
N GLY A 423 -11.71 -12.08 -28.16
CA GLY A 423 -11.05 -12.21 -29.46
C GLY A 423 -11.88 -13.01 -30.46
N LEU A 424 -12.60 -14.04 -29.99
CA LEU A 424 -13.45 -14.89 -30.83
C LEU A 424 -14.66 -14.16 -31.40
N VAL A 425 -15.08 -13.05 -30.79
CA VAL A 425 -16.18 -12.19 -31.26
C VAL A 425 -15.69 -10.90 -31.94
N THR A 426 -14.39 -10.65 -31.94
CA THR A 426 -13.82 -9.43 -32.49
C THR A 426 -13.41 -9.60 -33.95
N LYS A 427 -14.06 -8.89 -34.87
CA LYS A 427 -13.86 -9.05 -36.32
C LYS A 427 -12.52 -8.56 -36.86
N LYS A 428 -11.96 -7.52 -36.24
CA LYS A 428 -10.76 -6.83 -36.71
C LYS A 428 -9.80 -6.55 -35.56
N LEU A 429 -8.52 -6.59 -35.88
CA LEU A 429 -7.45 -6.20 -34.98
C LEU A 429 -7.28 -4.67 -34.98
N PRO A 430 -6.63 -4.08 -33.95
CA PRO A 430 -6.44 -2.63 -33.88
C PRO A 430 -5.66 -1.99 -35.04
N ASN A 431 -4.90 -2.78 -35.79
CA ASN A 431 -4.22 -2.34 -37.01
C ASN A 431 -5.12 -2.36 -38.28
N GLY A 432 -6.39 -2.74 -38.12
CA GLY A 432 -7.39 -2.85 -39.20
C GLY A 432 -7.40 -4.18 -39.95
N ALA A 433 -6.48 -5.09 -39.66
CA ALA A 433 -6.44 -6.44 -40.25
C ALA A 433 -7.65 -7.27 -39.80
N LYS A 434 -8.00 -8.30 -40.59
CA LYS A 434 -8.98 -9.30 -40.13
C LYS A 434 -8.38 -10.06 -38.95
N ASN A 435 -9.19 -10.29 -37.92
CA ASN A 435 -8.77 -11.13 -36.82
C ASN A 435 -8.88 -12.62 -37.22
N PRO A 436 -7.78 -13.39 -37.28
CA PRO A 436 -7.82 -14.81 -37.62
C PRO A 436 -8.60 -15.66 -36.63
N ALA A 437 -8.66 -15.25 -35.35
CA ALA A 437 -9.41 -15.98 -34.32
C ALA A 437 -10.92 -15.66 -34.32
N TYR A 438 -11.40 -14.74 -35.16
CA TYR A 438 -12.83 -14.41 -35.20
C TYR A 438 -13.64 -15.62 -35.66
N ASP A 439 -14.53 -16.10 -34.78
CA ASP A 439 -15.31 -17.34 -34.96
C ASP A 439 -14.44 -18.59 -35.20
N ASP A 440 -13.16 -18.61 -34.82
CA ASP A 440 -12.25 -19.74 -35.08
C ASP A 440 -11.31 -19.93 -33.88
N LEU A 441 -11.71 -20.80 -32.95
CA LEU A 441 -10.95 -21.13 -31.76
C LEU A 441 -9.56 -21.71 -32.12
N GLU A 442 -9.50 -22.55 -33.14
CA GLU A 442 -8.28 -23.25 -33.53
C GLU A 442 -7.34 -22.43 -34.41
N VAL A 443 -7.80 -21.25 -34.88
CA VAL A 443 -7.07 -20.38 -35.80
C VAL A 443 -6.59 -21.17 -37.03
N ASN A 444 -7.46 -22.03 -37.56
CA ASN A 444 -7.15 -22.97 -38.64
C ASN A 444 -7.85 -22.64 -39.97
N GLY A 445 -8.62 -21.55 -40.00
CA GLY A 445 -9.41 -21.09 -41.14
C GLY A 445 -10.82 -21.66 -41.21
N THR A 446 -11.26 -22.44 -40.22
CA THR A 446 -12.59 -23.08 -40.18
C THR A 446 -13.46 -22.42 -39.11
N PRO A 447 -14.57 -21.76 -39.49
CA PRO A 447 -15.44 -21.13 -38.50
C PRO A 447 -16.18 -22.14 -37.60
N ASP A 448 -16.26 -21.82 -36.31
CA ASP A 448 -17.01 -22.53 -35.26
C ASP A 448 -18.52 -22.31 -35.36
N HIS A 449 -18.94 -21.18 -35.96
CA HIS A 449 -20.34 -20.71 -36.03
C HIS A 449 -20.96 -20.44 -34.64
N ARG A 450 -20.17 -19.90 -33.71
CA ARG A 450 -20.57 -19.66 -32.31
C ARG A 450 -20.54 -18.20 -31.86
N VAL A 451 -20.17 -17.24 -32.73
CA VAL A 451 -20.10 -15.81 -32.38
C VAL A 451 -21.30 -15.32 -31.56
N ALA A 452 -22.52 -15.57 -32.01
CA ALA A 452 -23.73 -15.08 -31.32
C ALA A 452 -23.85 -15.63 -29.89
N GLN A 453 -23.46 -16.89 -29.67
CA GLN A 453 -23.47 -17.51 -28.34
C GLN A 453 -22.37 -16.92 -27.45
N ARG A 454 -21.17 -16.70 -27.99
CA ARG A 454 -20.05 -16.09 -27.28
C ARG A 454 -20.31 -14.61 -26.92
N GLU A 455 -21.00 -13.87 -27.81
CA GLU A 455 -21.49 -12.52 -27.52
C GLU A 455 -22.55 -12.53 -26.41
N GLU A 456 -23.46 -13.52 -26.39
CA GLU A 456 -24.44 -13.71 -25.31
C GLU A 456 -23.75 -13.96 -23.97
N TYR A 457 -22.70 -14.77 -23.92
CA TYR A 457 -21.94 -14.99 -22.69
C TYR A 457 -21.34 -13.70 -22.12
N ILE A 458 -20.70 -12.89 -22.96
CA ILE A 458 -20.14 -11.59 -22.55
C ILE A 458 -21.26 -10.70 -22.02
N ARG A 459 -22.40 -10.63 -22.72
CA ARG A 459 -23.58 -9.86 -22.28
C ARG A 459 -24.10 -10.33 -20.92
N GLU A 460 -24.25 -11.65 -20.73
CA GLU A 460 -24.72 -12.24 -19.46
C GLU A 460 -23.80 -11.90 -18.28
N ALA A 461 -22.48 -11.81 -18.50
CA ALA A 461 -21.55 -11.40 -17.44
C ALA A 461 -21.77 -9.94 -16.99
N TYR A 462 -22.04 -9.03 -17.94
CA TYR A 462 -22.38 -7.63 -17.62
C TYR A 462 -23.76 -7.53 -16.95
N GLU A 463 -24.74 -8.37 -17.32
CA GLU A 463 -26.01 -8.47 -16.58
C GLU A 463 -25.82 -8.94 -15.14
N GLY A 464 -24.95 -9.93 -14.90
CA GLY A 464 -24.64 -10.43 -13.57
C GLY A 464 -23.96 -9.38 -12.70
N SER A 465 -23.09 -8.57 -13.29
CA SER A 465 -22.47 -7.40 -12.66
C SER A 465 -23.52 -6.35 -12.25
N ASP A 466 -24.40 -5.93 -13.18
CA ASP A 466 -25.51 -5.00 -12.91
C ASP A 466 -26.44 -5.53 -11.80
N ALA A 467 -26.80 -6.81 -11.86
CA ALA A 467 -27.67 -7.45 -10.89
C ALA A 467 -27.05 -7.48 -9.48
N THR A 468 -25.75 -7.75 -9.38
CA THR A 468 -25.01 -7.78 -8.12
C THR A 468 -24.90 -6.39 -7.50
N MET A 469 -24.58 -5.37 -8.31
CA MET A 469 -24.56 -3.97 -7.89
C MET A 469 -25.94 -3.54 -7.35
N ARG A 470 -27.01 -3.81 -8.09
CA ARG A 470 -28.38 -3.48 -7.68
C ARG A 470 -28.83 -4.25 -6.44
N LEU A 471 -28.36 -5.48 -6.25
CA LEU A 471 -28.61 -6.25 -5.04
C LEU A 471 -27.97 -5.55 -3.83
N ALA A 472 -26.71 -5.12 -3.94
CA ALA A 472 -26.03 -4.39 -2.88
C ALA A 472 -26.75 -3.05 -2.59
N GLN A 473 -27.13 -2.29 -3.62
CA GLN A 473 -27.94 -1.07 -3.48
C GLN A 473 -29.24 -1.34 -2.73
N GLN A 474 -29.93 -2.44 -3.03
CA GLN A 474 -31.20 -2.79 -2.38
C GLN A 474 -31.05 -2.95 -0.86
N TYR A 475 -29.94 -3.54 -0.38
CA TYR A 475 -29.71 -3.79 1.05
C TYR A 475 -28.96 -2.66 1.77
N MET A 476 -28.34 -1.76 1.02
CA MET A 476 -27.82 -0.50 1.55
C MET A 476 -28.83 0.65 1.46
N ARG A 477 -29.99 0.42 0.82
CA ARG A 477 -30.93 1.48 0.42
C ARG A 477 -31.30 2.36 1.61
N ASP A 478 -30.89 3.60 1.48
CA ASP A 478 -31.16 4.72 2.36
C ASP A 478 -31.36 5.95 1.47
N ASP A 479 -31.96 7.01 1.99
CA ASP A 479 -32.23 8.23 1.22
C ASP A 479 -30.94 8.99 0.87
N ASP A 480 -29.83 8.66 1.54
CA ASP A 480 -28.49 9.27 1.42
C ASP A 480 -27.45 8.39 0.68
N LEU A 481 -27.84 7.23 0.12
CA LEU A 481 -26.89 6.28 -0.49
C LEU A 481 -26.27 6.82 -1.79
N ASN A 482 -24.95 6.91 -1.81
CA ASN A 482 -24.15 7.17 -3.00
C ASN A 482 -23.52 5.87 -3.50
N THR A 483 -23.63 5.60 -4.81
CA THR A 483 -23.04 4.44 -5.46
C THR A 483 -21.90 4.89 -6.37
N PHE A 484 -20.73 4.31 -6.18
CA PHE A 484 -19.59 4.37 -7.10
C PHE A 484 -19.46 3.01 -7.76
N VAL A 485 -19.40 2.98 -9.09
CA VAL A 485 -19.14 1.80 -9.90
C VAL A 485 -17.82 1.98 -10.62
N SER A 486 -16.90 1.03 -10.48
CA SER A 486 -15.62 1.07 -11.19
C SER A 486 -15.30 -0.27 -11.85
N SER A 487 -14.27 -0.25 -12.68
CA SER A 487 -13.42 -1.41 -12.93
C SER A 487 -11.99 -1.09 -12.50
N ASP A 488 -11.20 -2.10 -12.24
CA ASP A 488 -9.79 -2.00 -11.90
C ASP A 488 -8.90 -1.89 -13.17
N HIS A 489 -9.34 -2.45 -14.29
CA HIS A 489 -8.73 -2.24 -15.61
C HIS A 489 -9.74 -2.35 -16.78
N GLY A 490 -9.30 -1.96 -17.97
CA GLY A 490 -9.97 -2.25 -19.24
C GLY A 490 -9.54 -3.59 -19.85
N PHE A 491 -9.92 -3.85 -21.10
CA PHE A 491 -9.69 -5.11 -21.81
C PHE A 491 -9.42 -4.93 -23.31
N ALA A 492 -8.67 -5.86 -23.88
CA ALA A 492 -8.42 -5.94 -25.32
C ALA A 492 -8.53 -7.39 -25.83
N PRO A 493 -8.94 -7.62 -27.09
CA PRO A 493 -8.90 -8.94 -27.72
C PRO A 493 -7.46 -9.37 -27.96
N GLN A 494 -7.22 -10.67 -27.89
CA GLN A 494 -5.93 -11.25 -28.24
C GLN A 494 -6.13 -12.70 -28.75
N PHE A 495 -5.10 -13.32 -29.29
CA PHE A 495 -5.06 -14.76 -29.59
C PHE A 495 -3.63 -15.30 -29.72
N ALA A 496 -2.61 -14.46 -29.53
CA ALA A 496 -1.21 -14.79 -29.71
C ALA A 496 -0.43 -14.50 -28.42
N ALA A 497 0.54 -15.35 -28.11
CA ALA A 497 1.31 -15.27 -26.88
C ALA A 497 2.82 -15.29 -27.15
N ILE A 498 3.54 -14.40 -26.47
CA ILE A 498 4.98 -14.18 -26.54
C ILE A 498 5.65 -14.95 -25.40
N ASP A 499 6.60 -15.83 -25.70
CA ASP A 499 7.49 -16.38 -24.69
C ASP A 499 8.59 -15.35 -24.35
N ALA A 500 8.35 -14.55 -23.31
CA ALA A 500 9.32 -13.56 -22.83
C ALA A 500 10.64 -14.20 -22.36
N SER A 501 10.60 -15.43 -21.86
CA SER A 501 11.79 -16.13 -21.35
C SER A 501 12.70 -16.59 -22.47
N LYS A 502 12.15 -16.93 -23.64
CA LYS A 502 12.94 -17.20 -24.84
C LYS A 502 13.80 -16.00 -25.25
N VAL A 503 13.29 -14.78 -25.15
CA VAL A 503 14.08 -13.56 -25.41
C VAL A 503 15.31 -13.52 -24.50
N LEU A 504 15.16 -13.88 -23.22
CA LEU A 504 16.27 -13.93 -22.27
C LEU A 504 17.26 -15.05 -22.59
N VAL A 505 16.79 -16.20 -23.08
CA VAL A 505 17.65 -17.30 -23.57
C VAL A 505 18.49 -16.84 -24.76
N ASP A 506 17.87 -16.20 -25.76
CA ASP A 506 18.54 -15.72 -26.96
C ASP A 506 19.59 -14.63 -26.64
N LEU A 507 19.42 -13.89 -25.54
CA LEU A 507 20.39 -12.92 -25.03
C LEU A 507 21.51 -13.55 -24.17
N GLY A 508 21.41 -14.84 -23.83
CA GLY A 508 22.35 -15.58 -22.98
C GLY A 508 22.16 -15.32 -21.48
N LEU A 509 20.97 -14.88 -21.06
CA LEU A 509 20.63 -14.57 -19.66
C LEU A 509 19.93 -15.72 -18.94
N LEU A 510 19.30 -16.62 -19.72
CA LEU A 510 18.78 -17.92 -19.31
C LEU A 510 19.39 -19.02 -20.18
N SER A 511 19.53 -20.23 -19.63
CA SER A 511 19.99 -21.42 -20.37
C SER A 511 18.83 -22.21 -20.98
N THR A 512 17.64 -22.09 -20.39
CA THR A 512 16.43 -22.74 -20.85
C THR A 512 15.22 -21.83 -20.59
N PRO A 513 14.18 -21.85 -21.45
CA PRO A 513 12.96 -21.08 -21.22
C PRO A 513 12.31 -21.42 -19.87
N GLN A 514 11.64 -20.44 -19.27
CA GLN A 514 10.87 -20.65 -18.05
C GLN A 514 9.68 -21.56 -18.33
N THR A 515 9.41 -22.49 -17.41
CA THR A 515 8.22 -23.35 -17.47
C THR A 515 7.05 -22.77 -16.66
N GLY A 516 7.19 -21.56 -16.11
CA GLY A 516 6.16 -20.91 -15.34
C GLY A 516 6.45 -19.43 -15.10
N ASN A 517 5.38 -18.69 -14.79
CA ASN A 517 5.45 -17.26 -14.54
C ASN A 517 6.36 -16.93 -13.35
N CYS A 518 7.33 -16.03 -13.57
CA CYS A 518 8.26 -15.52 -12.55
C CYS A 518 9.11 -16.61 -11.87
N ARG A 519 9.21 -17.79 -12.48
CA ARG A 519 9.89 -18.96 -11.91
C ARG A 519 10.86 -19.55 -12.93
N PRO A 520 12.14 -19.75 -12.56
CA PRO A 520 13.09 -20.49 -13.38
C PRO A 520 12.59 -21.92 -13.63
N ALA A 521 12.94 -22.49 -14.79
CA ALA A 521 12.71 -23.91 -15.06
C ALA A 521 13.62 -24.78 -14.18
N ALA A 522 13.20 -26.03 -13.93
CA ALA A 522 13.98 -26.98 -13.13
C ALA A 522 15.37 -27.29 -13.72
N ALA A 523 15.51 -27.22 -15.05
CA ALA A 523 16.76 -27.45 -15.77
C ALA A 523 17.60 -26.16 -15.98
N GLU A 524 17.17 -25.01 -15.44
CA GLU A 524 17.88 -23.75 -15.61
C GLU A 524 19.20 -23.74 -14.83
N THR A 525 20.29 -23.30 -15.49
CA THR A 525 21.65 -23.39 -14.94
C THR A 525 22.40 -22.08 -14.83
N ILE A 526 21.90 -20.96 -15.38
CA ILE A 526 22.54 -19.65 -15.26
C ILE A 526 21.67 -18.61 -14.55
N GLY A 527 20.36 -18.63 -14.68
CA GLY A 527 19.40 -17.87 -13.86
C GLY A 527 19.78 -16.41 -13.60
N SER A 528 20.32 -15.70 -14.59
CA SER A 528 20.82 -14.32 -14.42
C SER A 528 19.76 -13.25 -14.64
N ALA A 529 18.63 -13.64 -15.24
CA ALA A 529 17.42 -12.84 -15.32
C ALA A 529 16.18 -13.75 -15.24
N LYS A 530 15.01 -13.19 -15.00
CA LYS A 530 13.71 -13.87 -15.11
C LYS A 530 12.61 -12.93 -15.57
N ALA A 531 11.61 -13.49 -16.24
CA ALA A 531 10.42 -12.80 -16.68
C ALA A 531 9.25 -13.11 -15.75
N CYS A 532 8.57 -12.06 -15.29
CA CYS A 532 7.33 -12.13 -14.51
C CYS A 532 6.26 -11.37 -15.31
N TRP A 533 5.30 -12.10 -15.87
CA TRP A 533 4.29 -11.55 -16.76
C TRP A 533 2.90 -11.52 -16.13
N ALA A 534 2.05 -10.65 -16.64
CA ALA A 534 0.61 -10.76 -16.49
C ALA A 534 -0.02 -10.05 -17.69
N GLY A 535 -0.61 -10.85 -18.58
CA GLY A 535 -1.23 -10.35 -19.77
C GLY A 535 -0.31 -9.66 -20.76
N GLY A 536 -0.71 -8.46 -21.15
CA GLY A 536 0.05 -7.61 -22.08
C GLY A 536 1.33 -7.01 -21.48
N ALA A 537 1.62 -7.22 -20.18
CA ALA A 537 2.82 -6.70 -19.53
C ALA A 537 3.75 -7.81 -19.06
N VAL A 538 5.06 -7.59 -19.25
CA VAL A 538 6.12 -8.39 -18.64
C VAL A 538 7.13 -7.49 -17.94
N GLN A 539 7.59 -7.96 -16.79
CA GLN A 539 8.67 -7.36 -16.03
C GLN A 539 9.86 -8.32 -15.99
N ILE A 540 11.03 -7.81 -16.34
CA ILE A 540 12.28 -8.55 -16.33
C ILE A 540 13.08 -8.14 -15.11
N TYR A 541 13.47 -9.13 -14.31
CA TYR A 541 14.28 -8.95 -13.11
C TYR A 541 15.66 -9.54 -13.36
N LEU A 542 16.69 -8.77 -13.07
CA LEU A 542 18.08 -9.25 -13.07
C LEU A 542 18.43 -9.87 -11.72
N ASN A 543 19.25 -10.90 -11.72
CA ASN A 543 19.94 -11.36 -10.52
C ASN A 543 21.24 -10.55 -10.40
N LEU A 544 21.22 -9.46 -9.64
CA LEU A 544 22.28 -8.46 -9.67
C LEU A 544 23.19 -8.57 -8.43
N ALA A 545 24.50 -8.63 -8.65
CA ALA A 545 25.49 -8.68 -7.58
C ALA A 545 25.44 -7.41 -6.71
N GLY A 546 25.47 -7.59 -5.39
CA GLY A 546 25.35 -6.49 -4.41
C GLY A 546 23.91 -6.01 -4.17
N ARG A 547 22.97 -6.38 -5.04
CA ARG A 547 21.53 -6.19 -4.82
C ARG A 547 20.89 -7.47 -4.30
N ASP A 548 21.01 -8.57 -5.03
CA ASP A 548 20.32 -9.81 -4.74
C ASP A 548 21.22 -10.78 -3.98
N PRO A 549 20.67 -11.64 -3.10
CA PRO A 549 21.46 -12.61 -2.35
C PRO A 549 22.26 -13.52 -3.28
N ALA A 550 23.52 -13.77 -2.93
CA ALA A 550 24.36 -14.69 -3.69
C ALA A 550 23.72 -16.10 -3.73
N PRO A 551 23.76 -16.79 -4.87
CA PRO A 551 23.28 -18.17 -5.00
C PRO A 551 23.93 -19.08 -3.96
N VAL A 552 23.12 -19.83 -3.21
CA VAL A 552 23.59 -20.79 -2.21
C VAL A 552 23.75 -22.16 -2.86
N ALA A 553 24.89 -22.82 -2.62
CA ALA A 553 25.15 -24.16 -3.15
C ALA A 553 24.02 -25.15 -2.74
N PRO A 554 23.54 -26.01 -3.66
CA PRO A 554 24.12 -26.36 -4.96
C PRO A 554 23.64 -25.51 -6.17
N SER A 555 23.11 -24.29 -5.97
CA SER A 555 22.66 -23.43 -7.08
C SER A 555 23.79 -23.07 -8.06
N THR A 556 23.48 -23.12 -9.35
CA THR A 556 24.38 -22.73 -10.46
C THR A 556 24.07 -21.33 -11.02
N PHE A 557 23.11 -20.62 -10.43
CA PHE A 557 22.71 -19.30 -10.90
C PHE A 557 23.90 -18.32 -10.86
N LYS A 558 23.92 -17.38 -11.79
CA LYS A 558 24.95 -16.36 -11.96
C LYS A 558 24.34 -15.01 -11.64
N GLN A 559 25.18 -14.12 -11.11
CA GLN A 559 24.81 -12.73 -10.91
C GLN A 559 25.43 -11.86 -12.01
N ILE A 560 24.67 -10.86 -12.46
CA ILE A 560 25.16 -9.78 -13.30
C ILE A 560 25.94 -8.83 -12.40
N ALA A 561 27.12 -8.38 -12.84
CA ALA A 561 27.90 -7.40 -12.10
C ALA A 561 27.15 -6.06 -12.08
N ALA A 562 27.21 -5.33 -10.96
CA ALA A 562 26.57 -4.01 -10.83
C ALA A 562 26.99 -3.03 -11.94
N THR A 563 28.24 -3.09 -12.39
CA THR A 563 28.77 -2.26 -13.49
C THR A 563 28.13 -2.55 -14.85
N ASP A 564 27.56 -3.74 -15.03
CA ASP A 564 26.98 -4.19 -16.30
C ASP A 564 25.45 -4.03 -16.33
N GLU A 565 24.83 -3.58 -15.24
CA GLU A 565 23.37 -3.46 -15.09
C GLU A 565 22.78 -2.60 -16.21
N ALA A 566 23.26 -1.36 -16.37
CA ALA A 566 22.71 -0.42 -17.33
C ALA A 566 22.82 -0.94 -18.78
N ALA A 567 23.96 -1.50 -19.16
CA ALA A 567 24.17 -2.08 -20.49
C ALA A 567 23.24 -3.29 -20.73
N THR A 568 23.08 -4.15 -19.71
CA THR A 568 22.21 -5.33 -19.79
C THR A 568 20.73 -4.93 -19.90
N VAL A 569 20.29 -3.95 -19.10
CA VAL A 569 18.94 -3.38 -19.16
C VAL A 569 18.65 -2.82 -20.55
N GLN A 570 19.57 -2.03 -21.14
CA GLN A 570 19.38 -1.49 -22.48
C GLN A 570 19.35 -2.59 -23.54
N LYS A 571 20.22 -3.61 -23.43
CA LYS A 571 20.23 -4.78 -24.33
C LYS A 571 18.88 -5.50 -24.31
N ILE A 572 18.31 -5.76 -23.13
CA ILE A 572 17.00 -6.41 -22.97
C ILE A 572 15.89 -5.52 -23.56
N LYS A 573 15.86 -4.23 -23.19
CA LYS A 573 14.87 -3.27 -23.69
C LYS A 573 14.86 -3.21 -25.22
N SER A 574 16.04 -3.11 -25.85
CA SER A 574 16.17 -3.12 -27.31
C SER A 574 15.73 -4.44 -27.94
N ALA A 575 16.02 -5.58 -27.30
CA ALA A 575 15.60 -6.89 -27.80
C ALA A 575 14.07 -7.04 -27.84
N PHE A 576 13.37 -6.61 -26.79
CA PHE A 576 11.91 -6.60 -26.77
C PHE A 576 11.33 -5.68 -27.85
N LEU A 577 11.82 -4.43 -27.96
CA LEU A 577 11.36 -3.48 -28.98
C LEU A 577 11.63 -3.94 -30.42
N ALA A 578 12.61 -4.81 -30.64
CA ALA A 578 12.97 -5.34 -31.95
C ALA A 578 12.18 -6.60 -32.35
N LEU A 579 11.34 -7.16 -31.47
CA LEU A 579 10.62 -8.40 -31.74
C LEU A 579 9.77 -8.32 -33.01
N LYS A 580 9.74 -9.42 -33.74
CA LYS A 580 8.94 -9.65 -34.94
C LYS A 580 8.23 -10.97 -34.80
N ASP A 581 6.97 -11.00 -35.23
CA ASP A 581 6.20 -12.24 -35.33
C ASP A 581 6.61 -12.99 -36.60
N PRO A 582 7.16 -14.21 -36.50
CA PRO A 582 7.56 -14.99 -37.66
C PRO A 582 6.38 -15.72 -38.33
N ASN A 583 5.19 -15.72 -37.74
CA ASN A 583 4.06 -16.53 -38.18
C ASN A 583 3.20 -15.82 -39.25
N ASP A 584 2.63 -16.64 -40.13
CA ASP A 584 1.61 -16.26 -41.12
C ASP A 584 0.24 -16.68 -40.57
N TRP A 585 -0.41 -15.77 -39.85
CA TRP A 585 -1.70 -16.05 -39.21
C TRP A 585 -2.88 -15.94 -40.18
N THR A 586 -2.74 -15.18 -41.25
CA THR A 586 -3.79 -14.98 -42.27
C THR A 586 -3.74 -16.02 -43.40
N GLY A 587 -2.67 -16.79 -43.50
CA GLY A 587 -2.46 -17.83 -44.51
C GLY A 587 -2.14 -17.26 -45.90
N ASP A 588 -1.60 -16.04 -45.97
CA ASP A 588 -1.29 -15.35 -47.23
C ASP A 588 0.11 -15.64 -47.79
N GLY A 589 0.87 -16.49 -47.09
CA GLY A 589 2.23 -16.90 -47.40
C GLY A 589 3.31 -15.98 -46.84
N LYS A 590 2.98 -15.02 -45.98
CA LYS A 590 3.94 -14.07 -45.40
C LYS A 590 3.71 -13.85 -43.90
N PRO A 591 4.77 -13.55 -43.13
CA PRO A 591 4.60 -13.07 -41.78
C PRO A 591 3.86 -11.73 -41.73
N GLU A 592 2.98 -11.57 -40.74
CA GLU A 592 2.01 -10.48 -40.63
C GLU A 592 2.60 -9.06 -40.50
N GLY A 593 3.83 -8.93 -40.01
CA GLY A 593 4.49 -7.64 -39.81
C GLY A 593 3.82 -6.74 -38.74
N TRP A 594 2.94 -7.31 -37.90
CA TRP A 594 2.27 -6.58 -36.82
C TRP A 594 3.27 -6.12 -35.74
N THR A 595 2.86 -5.09 -34.98
CA THR A 595 3.66 -4.61 -33.84
C THR A 595 3.51 -5.58 -32.68
N VAL A 596 4.61 -6.20 -32.25
CA VAL A 596 4.62 -7.17 -31.14
C VAL A 596 4.69 -6.46 -29.78
N ILE A 597 5.68 -5.57 -29.62
CA ILE A 597 5.89 -4.75 -28.43
C ILE A 597 5.50 -3.30 -28.75
N ASP A 598 4.54 -2.76 -28.01
CA ASP A 598 4.14 -1.36 -28.10
C ASP A 598 5.26 -0.48 -27.53
N ARG A 599 5.55 -0.67 -26.24
CA ARG A 599 6.45 0.18 -25.47
C ARG A 599 7.25 -0.63 -24.45
N ALA A 600 8.48 -0.20 -24.19
CA ALA A 600 9.32 -0.76 -23.14
C ALA A 600 10.02 0.35 -22.36
N TYR A 601 10.15 0.15 -21.07
CA TYR A 601 10.66 1.12 -20.10
C TYR A 601 11.71 0.44 -19.23
N THR A 602 12.76 1.18 -18.88
CA THR A 602 13.56 0.88 -17.69
C THR A 602 12.71 1.14 -16.44
N LYS A 603 13.13 0.57 -15.31
CA LYS A 603 12.52 0.85 -14.00
C LYS A 603 12.31 2.35 -13.72
N ALA A 604 13.29 3.19 -14.08
CA ALA A 604 13.23 4.64 -13.86
C ALA A 604 12.25 5.33 -14.82
N GLU A 605 12.24 4.96 -16.09
CA GLU A 605 11.29 5.50 -17.08
C GLU A 605 9.84 5.10 -16.76
N ALA A 606 9.63 3.97 -16.08
CA ALA A 606 8.32 3.46 -15.69
C ALA A 606 7.60 4.35 -14.63
N ARG A 607 8.22 5.45 -14.19
CA ARG A 607 7.56 6.51 -13.41
C ARG A 607 6.53 7.29 -14.22
N TYR A 608 6.79 7.49 -15.51
CA TYR A 608 5.99 8.37 -16.38
C TYR A 608 5.29 7.60 -17.50
N ILE A 609 4.65 6.47 -17.17
CA ILE A 609 3.91 5.72 -18.18
C ILE A 609 2.70 6.54 -18.64
N PRO A 610 2.54 6.79 -19.94
CA PRO A 610 1.41 7.57 -20.45
C PRO A 610 0.07 7.01 -20.00
N ASN A 611 -0.78 7.88 -19.45
CA ASN A 611 -2.09 7.52 -18.94
C ASN A 611 -3.08 8.67 -19.15
N GLY A 612 -3.38 8.98 -20.42
CA GLY A 612 -4.15 10.15 -20.81
C GLY A 612 -3.29 11.38 -21.10
N LYS A 613 -3.92 12.46 -21.60
CA LYS A 613 -3.20 13.61 -22.17
C LYS A 613 -2.39 14.42 -21.14
N LYS A 614 -2.82 14.42 -19.88
CA LYS A 614 -2.24 15.22 -18.79
C LYS A 614 -1.92 14.38 -17.55
N SER A 615 -1.75 13.08 -17.74
CA SER A 615 -1.59 12.15 -16.63
C SER A 615 -0.64 11.01 -17.00
N THR A 616 0.11 10.56 -16.01
CA THR A 616 0.99 9.39 -16.08
C THR A 616 0.71 8.48 -14.91
N ALA A 617 0.91 7.18 -15.09
CA ALA A 617 0.82 6.19 -14.02
C ALA A 617 2.23 5.83 -13.51
N ASP A 618 2.48 6.06 -12.22
CA ASP A 618 3.76 5.70 -11.58
C ASP A 618 3.79 4.21 -11.20
N MET A 619 4.54 3.40 -11.93
CA MET A 619 4.82 2.02 -11.55
C MET A 619 6.25 1.82 -11.03
N SER A 620 6.99 2.89 -10.73
CA SER A 620 8.40 2.87 -10.31
C SER A 620 8.57 2.59 -8.81
N SER A 621 8.43 1.31 -8.43
CA SER A 621 8.87 0.84 -7.11
C SER A 621 10.38 0.57 -7.13
N PRO A 622 11.14 1.02 -6.11
CA PRO A 622 12.57 0.78 -6.03
C PRO A 622 12.92 -0.71 -5.90
N THR A 623 12.02 -1.49 -5.31
CA THR A 623 12.26 -2.90 -4.97
C THR A 623 11.34 -3.87 -5.69
N ARG A 624 10.18 -3.43 -6.20
CA ARG A 624 9.14 -4.34 -6.72
C ARG A 624 8.85 -4.19 -8.20
N THR A 625 9.50 -3.25 -8.88
CA THR A 625 9.39 -3.10 -10.34
C THR A 625 10.55 -3.83 -11.00
N GLY A 626 10.29 -4.50 -12.12
CA GLY A 626 11.34 -5.09 -12.94
C GLY A 626 12.34 -4.04 -13.43
N ASP A 627 13.55 -4.47 -13.73
CA ASP A 627 14.60 -3.62 -14.31
C ASP A 627 14.24 -3.17 -15.73
N VAL A 628 13.51 -4.02 -16.45
CA VAL A 628 12.81 -3.68 -17.70
C VAL A 628 11.35 -4.05 -17.57
N VAL A 629 10.47 -3.16 -18.03
CA VAL A 629 9.03 -3.40 -18.20
C VAL A 629 8.74 -3.30 -19.70
N ALA A 630 8.10 -4.31 -20.27
CA ALA A 630 7.68 -4.29 -21.66
C ALA A 630 6.17 -4.54 -21.76
N PHE A 631 5.52 -3.81 -22.66
CA PHE A 631 4.11 -3.91 -22.98
C PHE A 631 3.98 -4.41 -24.42
N SER A 632 3.31 -5.53 -24.61
CA SER A 632 2.93 -5.98 -25.94
C SER A 632 1.88 -5.05 -26.55
N TYR A 633 1.55 -5.23 -27.82
CA TYR A 633 0.40 -4.60 -28.46
C TYR A 633 -0.64 -5.69 -28.79
N PRO A 634 -1.96 -5.45 -28.69
CA PRO A 634 -2.94 -6.43 -29.12
C PRO A 634 -2.72 -6.81 -30.60
N PRO A 635 -2.76 -8.11 -30.97
CA PRO A 635 -3.35 -9.23 -30.23
C PRO A 635 -2.34 -10.11 -29.47
N TYR A 636 -1.19 -9.56 -29.08
CA TYR A 636 -0.15 -10.32 -28.37
C TYR A 636 -0.27 -10.19 -26.86
N GLN A 637 -0.02 -11.26 -26.11
CA GLN A 637 0.21 -11.24 -24.66
C GLN A 637 1.50 -12.00 -24.29
N PHE A 638 1.86 -12.15 -23.01
CA PHE A 638 3.10 -12.82 -22.59
C PHE A 638 2.95 -14.25 -22.02
N ASP A 639 1.76 -14.84 -22.07
CA ASP A 639 1.48 -16.17 -21.51
C ASP A 639 1.45 -17.27 -22.59
N ALA A 640 2.62 -17.77 -22.99
CA ALA A 640 2.77 -18.73 -24.10
C ALA A 640 2.65 -20.20 -23.65
N GLU A 641 1.84 -20.99 -24.38
CA GLU A 641 1.57 -22.42 -24.13
C GLU A 641 2.82 -23.30 -24.32
N THR A 642 3.73 -22.92 -25.23
CA THR A 642 4.88 -23.74 -25.65
C THR A 642 6.20 -23.03 -25.32
N PRO A 643 6.84 -23.35 -24.17
CA PRO A 643 8.15 -22.80 -23.84
C PRO A 643 9.16 -23.05 -24.96
N GLY A 644 9.86 -22.00 -25.38
CA GLY A 644 10.84 -22.04 -26.49
C GLY A 644 10.28 -21.68 -27.86
N THR A 645 8.98 -21.48 -28.02
CA THR A 645 8.38 -20.89 -29.22
C THR A 645 8.16 -19.40 -28.99
N LEU A 646 8.80 -18.54 -29.80
CA LEU A 646 8.78 -17.08 -29.54
C LEU A 646 7.37 -16.51 -29.54
N ILE A 647 6.58 -16.82 -30.56
CA ILE A 647 5.15 -16.46 -30.65
C ILE A 647 4.37 -17.75 -30.91
N ALA A 648 3.46 -18.08 -29.99
CA ALA A 648 2.57 -19.23 -30.06
C ALA A 648 1.10 -18.78 -30.05
N ARG A 649 0.17 -19.69 -30.35
CA ARG A 649 -1.26 -19.46 -30.12
C ARG A 649 -1.50 -19.28 -28.62
N SER A 650 -2.38 -18.36 -28.26
CA SER A 650 -2.90 -18.23 -26.90
C SER A 650 -4.20 -19.01 -26.75
N GLN A 651 -4.41 -19.60 -25.58
CA GLN A 651 -5.70 -20.21 -25.20
C GLN A 651 -6.67 -19.20 -24.56
N PHE A 652 -6.17 -17.99 -24.27
CA PHE A 652 -6.98 -16.84 -23.95
C PHE A 652 -7.33 -16.10 -25.25
N TYR A 653 -8.44 -15.37 -25.24
CA TYR A 653 -8.90 -14.53 -26.34
C TYR A 653 -9.16 -13.09 -25.95
N GLY A 654 -9.10 -12.75 -24.67
CA GLY A 654 -9.04 -11.37 -24.21
C GLY A 654 -8.03 -11.21 -23.11
N GLN A 655 -7.53 -9.99 -22.94
CA GLN A 655 -6.46 -9.70 -22.01
C GLN A 655 -6.42 -8.24 -21.56
N HIS A 656 -5.96 -8.04 -20.34
CA HIS A 656 -5.60 -6.76 -19.75
C HIS A 656 -4.06 -6.59 -19.66
N GLY A 657 -3.55 -5.49 -19.11
CA GLY A 657 -2.10 -5.31 -18.90
C GLY A 657 -1.31 -4.65 -20.04
N TYR A 658 -1.98 -4.15 -21.08
CA TYR A 658 -1.37 -3.28 -22.08
C TYR A 658 -1.13 -1.87 -21.52
N VAL A 659 -0.54 -0.94 -22.29
CA VAL A 659 -0.37 0.43 -21.78
C VAL A 659 -1.77 1.08 -21.56
N PRO A 660 -2.01 1.83 -20.46
CA PRO A 660 -3.36 2.30 -20.09
C PRO A 660 -4.05 3.19 -21.13
N ASP A 661 -3.29 3.84 -22.00
CA ASP A 661 -3.80 4.74 -23.04
C ASP A 661 -4.22 4.03 -24.35
N VAL A 662 -3.98 2.71 -24.47
CA VAL A 662 -4.31 1.91 -25.67
C VAL A 662 -5.83 1.76 -25.83
N GLN A 663 -6.36 2.24 -26.96
CA GLN A 663 -7.77 2.19 -27.33
C GLN A 663 -7.97 2.02 -28.84
N ASP A 664 -8.87 1.12 -29.22
CA ASP A 664 -9.55 1.05 -30.52
C ASP A 664 -10.90 0.33 -30.32
N LEU A 665 -11.96 1.11 -30.08
CA LEU A 665 -13.29 0.59 -29.78
C LEU A 665 -13.89 -0.22 -30.94
N LYS A 666 -13.55 0.10 -32.19
CA LYS A 666 -14.04 -0.66 -33.36
C LYS A 666 -13.48 -2.10 -33.40
N SER A 667 -12.39 -2.30 -32.69
CA SER A 667 -11.68 -3.56 -32.54
C SER A 667 -11.77 -4.08 -31.11
N ASN A 668 -12.79 -3.67 -30.33
CA ASN A 668 -13.00 -4.12 -28.94
C ASN A 668 -11.79 -3.89 -28.01
N THR A 669 -10.90 -2.96 -28.32
CA THR A 669 -9.76 -2.61 -27.47
C THR A 669 -10.08 -1.36 -26.68
N ASN A 670 -10.15 -1.47 -25.35
CA ASN A 670 -10.24 -0.31 -24.48
C ASN A 670 -9.54 -0.61 -23.16
N MET A 671 -8.33 -0.08 -22.96
CA MET A 671 -7.59 -0.26 -21.71
C MET A 671 -8.03 0.65 -20.57
N ARG A 672 -8.92 1.59 -20.85
CA ARG A 672 -9.56 2.39 -19.80
C ARG A 672 -10.60 1.54 -19.08
N ALA A 673 -10.70 1.75 -17.78
CA ALA A 673 -11.64 1.04 -16.93
C ALA A 673 -13.01 1.76 -16.94
N THR A 674 -14.04 1.12 -16.40
CA THR A 674 -15.34 1.79 -16.20
C THR A 674 -15.29 2.74 -15.01
N PHE A 675 -16.00 3.87 -15.09
CA PHE A 675 -16.39 4.66 -13.92
C PHE A 675 -17.80 5.21 -14.10
N LEU A 676 -18.68 4.90 -13.16
CA LEU A 676 -19.99 5.54 -12.98
C LEU A 676 -20.13 5.94 -11.51
N ALA A 677 -20.88 6.99 -11.24
CA ALA A 677 -21.34 7.30 -9.89
C ALA A 677 -22.78 7.80 -9.93
N GLY A 678 -23.55 7.60 -8.87
CA GLY A 678 -24.90 8.16 -8.75
C GLY A 678 -25.39 8.14 -7.32
N GLY A 679 -26.34 9.02 -6.99
CA GLY A 679 -26.81 9.22 -5.63
C GLY A 679 -27.11 10.69 -5.37
N PRO A 680 -27.58 11.03 -4.17
CA PRO A 680 -27.98 12.41 -3.83
C PRO A 680 -26.82 13.40 -3.82
N ALA A 681 -25.57 12.94 -3.62
CA ALA A 681 -24.38 13.79 -3.60
C ALA A 681 -23.62 13.82 -4.94
N ILE A 682 -24.16 13.22 -6.01
CA ILE A 682 -23.46 13.04 -7.29
C ILE A 682 -24.11 13.91 -8.38
N GLU A 683 -23.29 14.68 -9.08
CA GLU A 683 -23.70 15.52 -10.21
C GLU A 683 -23.95 14.65 -11.44
N ARG A 684 -24.93 15.04 -12.25
CA ARG A 684 -25.18 14.39 -13.53
C ARG A 684 -24.21 14.92 -14.60
N GLY A 685 -23.40 14.06 -15.19
CA GLY A 685 -22.54 14.48 -16.31
C GLY A 685 -21.34 13.59 -16.59
N GLU A 686 -20.39 14.15 -17.32
CA GLU A 686 -19.11 13.50 -17.63
C GLU A 686 -17.98 14.06 -16.78
N ALA A 687 -17.24 13.17 -16.10
CA ALA A 687 -16.01 13.50 -15.38
C ALA A 687 -14.80 13.45 -16.33
N GLN A 688 -14.06 14.55 -16.42
CA GLN A 688 -12.96 14.71 -17.38
C GLN A 688 -11.64 14.19 -16.82
N ASP A 689 -10.94 13.32 -17.55
CA ASP A 689 -9.64 12.78 -17.12
C ASP A 689 -9.65 12.20 -15.68
N ILE A 690 -10.73 11.52 -15.29
CA ILE A 690 -10.79 10.83 -13.98
C ILE A 690 -9.83 9.67 -13.93
N ARG A 691 -9.10 9.55 -12.81
CA ARG A 691 -8.08 8.53 -12.59
C ARG A 691 -8.53 7.57 -11.48
N THR A 692 -8.11 6.32 -11.56
CA THR A 692 -8.35 5.30 -10.52
C THR A 692 -7.99 5.80 -9.13
N ILE A 693 -6.86 6.50 -9.00
CA ILE A 693 -6.37 7.05 -7.73
C ILE A 693 -7.26 8.14 -7.13
N ASP A 694 -8.10 8.81 -7.93
CA ASP A 694 -8.96 9.91 -7.48
C ASP A 694 -10.21 9.42 -6.73
N ILE A 695 -10.57 8.14 -6.88
CA ILE A 695 -11.82 7.59 -6.33
C ILE A 695 -11.75 7.54 -4.80
N ALA A 696 -10.65 7.06 -4.21
CA ALA A 696 -10.53 6.93 -2.76
C ALA A 696 -10.58 8.29 -2.02
N PRO A 697 -9.84 9.35 -2.42
CA PRO A 697 -10.00 10.67 -1.83
C PRO A 697 -11.40 11.26 -2.00
N THR A 698 -12.06 11.01 -3.14
CA THR A 698 -13.43 11.48 -3.39
C THR A 698 -14.45 10.81 -2.47
N ILE A 699 -14.33 9.51 -2.24
CA ILE A 699 -15.16 8.78 -1.27
C ILE A 699 -14.83 9.22 0.17
N ALA A 700 -13.55 9.45 0.49
CA ALA A 700 -13.14 9.93 1.81
C ALA A 700 -13.77 11.29 2.15
N PHE A 701 -13.79 12.20 1.17
CA PHE A 701 -14.49 13.48 1.26
C PHE A 701 -16.00 13.29 1.53
N LEU A 702 -16.68 12.42 0.77
CA LEU A 702 -18.11 12.17 0.93
C LEU A 702 -18.48 11.57 2.30
N LEU A 703 -17.65 10.67 2.82
CA LEU A 703 -17.86 10.03 4.11
C LEU A 703 -17.42 10.91 5.29
N GLY A 704 -16.75 12.04 5.04
CA GLY A 704 -16.19 12.90 6.09
C GLY A 704 -15.07 12.21 6.89
N ILE A 705 -14.31 11.33 6.26
CA ILE A 705 -13.22 10.54 6.90
C ILE A 705 -11.85 11.08 6.50
N PRO A 706 -10.77 10.70 7.21
CA PRO A 706 -9.41 10.98 6.79
C PRO A 706 -9.10 10.39 5.41
N GLU A 707 -8.23 11.09 4.67
CA GLU A 707 -7.64 10.54 3.45
C GLU A 707 -6.71 9.35 3.78
N PRO A 708 -6.65 8.29 2.95
CA PRO A 708 -5.71 7.19 3.18
C PRO A 708 -4.26 7.65 3.14
N GLN A 709 -3.44 7.12 4.06
CA GLN A 709 -2.01 7.38 4.08
C GLN A 709 -1.36 6.94 2.76
N GLN A 710 -0.59 7.87 2.18
CA GLN A 710 0.07 7.82 0.87
C GLN A 710 -0.82 7.94 -0.39
N ALA A 711 -2.14 8.17 -0.26
CA ALA A 711 -3.02 8.42 -1.41
C ALA A 711 -2.56 9.62 -2.25
N GLN A 712 -2.47 9.46 -3.57
CA GLN A 712 -1.96 10.44 -4.54
C GLN A 712 -3.06 11.12 -5.38
N GLY A 713 -4.31 10.65 -5.28
CA GLY A 713 -5.44 11.21 -6.01
C GLY A 713 -5.94 12.53 -5.46
N VAL A 714 -6.93 13.11 -6.15
CA VAL A 714 -7.58 14.36 -5.74
C VAL A 714 -9.09 14.19 -5.58
N VAL A 715 -9.71 15.04 -4.76
CA VAL A 715 -11.18 15.08 -4.65
C VAL A 715 -11.80 15.58 -5.95
N ARG A 716 -12.62 14.74 -6.59
CA ARG A 716 -13.26 15.01 -7.89
C ARG A 716 -14.54 15.81 -7.75
N ARG A 717 -14.38 17.13 -7.65
CA ARG A 717 -15.51 18.08 -7.57
C ARG A 717 -16.45 18.05 -8.76
N ASP A 718 -15.98 17.65 -9.93
CA ASP A 718 -16.79 17.54 -11.14
C ASP A 718 -17.71 16.30 -11.13
N VAL A 719 -17.52 15.39 -10.19
CA VAL A 719 -18.41 14.25 -9.90
C VAL A 719 -19.47 14.62 -8.85
N LEU A 720 -19.21 15.61 -8.01
CA LEU A 720 -20.05 15.93 -6.85
C LEU A 720 -21.17 16.90 -7.21
N ASP A 721 -22.39 16.65 -6.73
CA ASP A 721 -23.54 17.55 -6.90
C ASP A 721 -23.20 18.94 -6.36
N ASN A 722 -23.42 19.96 -7.18
CA ASN A 722 -23.02 21.33 -6.88
C ASN A 722 -21.56 21.45 -6.44
N GLY A 723 -20.65 20.59 -6.92
CA GLY A 723 -19.25 20.54 -6.50
C GLY A 723 -18.48 21.84 -6.75
N GLY A 724 -18.98 22.67 -7.67
CA GLY A 724 -18.55 24.06 -7.89
C GLY A 724 -18.65 24.96 -6.65
N ARG A 725 -19.50 24.62 -5.66
CA ARG A 725 -19.66 25.35 -4.39
C ARG A 725 -18.47 25.22 -3.46
N TYR A 726 -17.69 24.15 -3.63
CA TYR A 726 -16.45 23.99 -2.90
C TYR A 726 -15.38 24.85 -3.58
N THR A 727 -14.36 25.29 -2.85
CA THR A 727 -13.14 25.90 -3.37
C THR A 727 -11.98 25.10 -2.82
N PRO A 728 -11.09 24.53 -3.66
CA PRO A 728 -10.04 23.67 -3.17
C PRO A 728 -8.87 24.53 -2.66
N ILE A 729 -8.25 24.12 -1.57
CA ILE A 729 -6.97 24.64 -1.11
C ILE A 729 -6.00 23.46 -1.06
N SER A 730 -4.89 23.59 -1.77
CA SER A 730 -3.88 22.55 -1.87
C SER A 730 -2.61 23.01 -1.16
N ILE A 731 -2.00 22.10 -0.41
CA ILE A 731 -0.83 22.40 0.41
C ILE A 731 0.17 21.26 0.30
N VAL A 732 1.44 21.60 0.11
CA VAL A 732 2.59 20.73 0.31
C VAL A 732 3.27 21.16 1.61
N GLY A 733 3.50 20.22 2.52
CA GLY A 733 4.13 20.45 3.82
C GLY A 733 5.51 19.80 3.90
N LEU A 734 6.51 20.55 4.36
CA LEU A 734 7.84 20.07 4.69
C LEU A 734 8.09 20.23 6.20
N ASN A 735 8.97 19.41 6.77
CA ASN A 735 9.43 19.57 8.14
C ASN A 735 10.87 19.09 8.26
N ASP A 736 11.62 19.67 9.19
CA ASP A 736 12.93 19.16 9.63
C ASP A 736 13.91 18.95 8.45
N PHE A 737 13.95 19.88 7.51
CA PHE A 737 14.82 19.76 6.33
C PHE A 737 16.30 19.75 6.70
N HIS A 738 16.68 20.39 7.81
CA HIS A 738 18.05 20.41 8.37
C HIS A 738 19.14 20.67 7.34
N GLY A 739 18.90 21.57 6.38
CA GLY A 739 19.84 21.86 5.30
C GLY A 739 20.34 20.62 4.54
N GLN A 740 19.53 19.56 4.44
CA GLN A 740 19.87 18.33 3.72
C GLN A 740 19.76 18.58 2.20
N LEU A 741 20.70 19.36 1.67
CA LEU A 741 20.73 19.75 0.26
C LEU A 741 20.96 18.55 -0.67
N GLU A 742 21.72 17.57 -0.19
CA GLU A 742 22.05 16.34 -0.92
C GLU A 742 21.07 15.22 -0.57
N GLN A 743 21.03 14.21 -1.43
CA GLN A 743 20.12 13.08 -1.27
C GLN A 743 20.41 12.32 0.03
N THR A 744 19.37 11.79 0.67
CA THR A 744 19.46 10.90 1.83
C THR A 744 18.92 9.53 1.48
N THR A 745 18.72 8.65 2.47
CA THR A 745 18.22 7.30 2.26
C THR A 745 17.10 6.91 3.21
N THR A 746 16.27 5.97 2.78
CA THR A 746 15.27 5.27 3.61
C THR A 746 15.34 3.77 3.36
N THR A 747 14.58 2.98 4.11
CA THR A 747 14.50 1.52 3.93
C THR A 747 13.16 1.11 3.32
N VAL A 748 13.19 0.37 2.21
CA VAL A 748 12.01 -0.25 1.57
C VAL A 748 12.30 -1.74 1.35
N ASP A 749 11.41 -2.62 1.81
CA ASP A 749 11.60 -4.09 1.78
C ASP A 749 12.99 -4.54 2.30
N GLY A 750 13.49 -3.89 3.37
CA GLY A 750 14.79 -4.18 3.97
C GLY A 750 16.00 -3.66 3.18
N ARG A 751 15.78 -2.84 2.14
CA ARG A 751 16.84 -2.26 1.30
C ARG A 751 16.94 -0.76 1.47
N THR A 752 18.17 -0.26 1.48
CA THR A 752 18.46 1.17 1.39
C THR A 752 18.07 1.71 0.02
N VAL A 753 17.24 2.75 -0.01
CA VAL A 753 16.76 3.46 -1.21
C VAL A 753 17.03 4.94 -1.05
N THR A 754 17.55 5.57 -2.11
CA THR A 754 17.82 7.01 -2.15
C THR A 754 16.52 7.82 -2.24
N VAL A 755 16.41 8.85 -1.39
CA VAL A 755 15.27 9.76 -1.30
C VAL A 755 15.73 11.21 -1.08
N GLY A 756 14.84 12.16 -1.36
CA GLY A 756 15.08 13.59 -1.11
C GLY A 756 16.21 14.20 -1.95
N GLY A 757 16.87 15.20 -1.39
CA GLY A 757 17.82 16.06 -2.09
C GLY A 757 17.12 17.24 -2.77
N ALA A 758 17.74 18.42 -2.66
CA ALA A 758 17.05 19.67 -2.88
C ALA A 758 16.51 19.86 -4.31
N SER A 759 17.30 19.47 -5.30
CA SER A 759 16.92 19.58 -6.71
C SER A 759 15.83 18.59 -7.11
N VAL A 760 15.80 17.40 -6.51
CA VAL A 760 14.75 16.39 -6.74
C VAL A 760 13.45 16.82 -6.06
N LEU A 761 13.51 17.33 -4.83
CA LEU A 761 12.35 17.86 -4.11
C LEU A 761 11.67 18.99 -4.87
N ALA A 762 12.46 19.88 -5.49
CA ALA A 762 11.92 20.95 -6.32
C ALA A 762 11.01 20.40 -7.44
N THR A 763 11.46 19.37 -8.16
CA THR A 763 10.67 18.71 -9.20
C THR A 763 9.44 18.01 -8.62
N LEU A 764 9.59 17.32 -7.49
CA LEU A 764 8.46 16.65 -6.84
C LEU A 764 7.38 17.63 -6.36
N PHE A 765 7.76 18.80 -5.84
CA PHE A 765 6.81 19.86 -5.46
C PHE A 765 6.10 20.44 -6.67
N ASP A 766 6.81 20.65 -7.79
CA ASP A 766 6.21 21.10 -9.06
C ASP A 766 5.22 20.05 -9.62
N GLU A 767 5.54 18.76 -9.50
CA GLU A 767 4.65 17.65 -9.88
C GLU A 767 3.38 17.60 -9.03
N GLU A 768 3.51 17.72 -7.70
CA GLU A 768 2.36 17.75 -6.78
C GLU A 768 1.49 18.98 -7.06
N ALA A 769 2.09 20.17 -7.18
CA ALA A 769 1.37 21.40 -7.51
C ALA A 769 0.64 21.32 -8.87
N SER A 770 1.20 20.58 -9.85
CA SER A 770 0.57 20.35 -11.15
C SER A 770 -0.58 19.33 -11.11
N ALA A 771 -0.51 18.36 -10.20
CA ALA A 771 -1.53 17.33 -10.02
C ALA A 771 -2.70 17.80 -9.14
N LEU A 772 -2.44 18.73 -8.22
CA LEU A 772 -3.40 19.29 -7.28
C LEU A 772 -4.27 20.39 -7.90
N PRO A 773 -5.52 20.58 -7.41
CA PRO A 773 -6.43 21.58 -7.96
C PRO A 773 -6.08 23.02 -7.54
N GLY A 774 -5.60 23.82 -8.50
CA GLY A 774 -5.37 25.26 -8.34
C GLY A 774 -4.01 25.59 -7.71
N PRO A 775 -3.78 26.84 -7.28
CA PRO A 775 -2.52 27.23 -6.65
C PRO A 775 -2.29 26.42 -5.36
N THR A 776 -1.06 25.95 -5.18
CA THR A 776 -0.63 25.15 -4.02
C THR A 776 0.27 26.00 -3.14
N LEU A 777 0.05 25.96 -1.82
CA LEU A 777 0.99 26.53 -0.85
C LEU A 777 2.08 25.53 -0.50
N LEU A 778 3.34 25.95 -0.54
CA LEU A 778 4.45 25.19 0.03
C LEU A 778 4.76 25.74 1.43
N LEU A 779 4.51 24.94 2.46
CA LEU A 779 4.67 25.34 3.87
C LEU A 779 5.71 24.46 4.56
N ALA A 780 6.41 25.00 5.55
CA ALA A 780 7.33 24.24 6.37
C ALA A 780 7.05 24.38 7.88
N ALA A 781 7.29 23.31 8.64
CA ALA A 781 7.09 23.24 10.09
C ALA A 781 8.39 23.42 10.89
N GLY A 782 9.32 24.25 10.41
CA GLY A 782 10.57 24.59 11.11
C GLY A 782 11.65 23.51 11.03
N ASP A 783 12.80 23.81 11.65
CA ASP A 783 14.04 23.06 11.54
C ASP A 783 14.47 22.84 10.09
N ASN A 784 14.27 23.87 9.28
CA ASN A 784 14.76 23.86 7.92
C ASN A 784 16.28 24.03 7.89
N VAL A 785 16.82 24.75 8.88
CA VAL A 785 18.25 24.97 9.11
C VAL A 785 18.67 24.41 10.47
N GLY A 786 19.96 24.49 10.80
CA GLY A 786 20.50 23.94 12.03
C GLY A 786 20.46 22.41 12.06
N ALA A 787 21.29 21.82 12.94
CA ALA A 787 21.69 20.41 12.86
C ALA A 787 22.13 19.93 11.44
N SER A 788 22.52 20.86 10.56
CA SER A 788 22.67 20.59 9.14
C SER A 788 23.97 19.86 8.79
N PRO A 789 24.00 19.11 7.67
CA PRO A 789 25.24 18.62 7.08
C PRO A 789 26.22 19.76 6.75
N PRO A 790 27.53 19.47 6.65
CA PRO A 790 28.57 20.49 6.46
C PRO A 790 28.38 21.32 5.19
N ILE A 791 27.74 20.77 4.14
CA ILE A 791 27.45 21.50 2.90
C ILE A 791 26.62 22.77 3.15
N SER A 792 25.75 22.76 4.16
CA SER A 792 24.94 23.93 4.53
C SER A 792 25.49 24.64 5.76
N ALA A 793 25.80 23.90 6.83
CA ALA A 793 26.20 24.48 8.12
C ALA A 793 27.48 25.35 8.03
N LEU A 794 28.49 24.94 7.25
CA LEU A 794 29.73 25.71 7.07
C LEU A 794 29.50 27.05 6.35
N LEU A 795 28.42 27.12 5.57
CA LEU A 795 27.96 28.32 4.88
C LEU A 795 26.79 28.97 5.63
N GLN A 796 26.70 28.68 6.92
CA GLN A 796 25.75 29.31 7.83
C GLN A 796 24.29 29.10 7.41
N ASP A 797 24.01 27.96 6.79
CA ASP A 797 22.73 27.58 6.20
C ASP A 797 22.18 28.53 5.13
N THR A 798 23.00 29.46 4.64
CA THR A 798 22.66 30.37 3.55
C THR A 798 22.18 29.63 2.29
N PRO A 799 22.81 28.52 1.86
CA PRO A 799 22.34 27.76 0.70
C PRO A 799 20.97 27.11 0.93
N THR A 800 20.61 26.73 2.17
CA THR A 800 19.27 26.23 2.48
C THR A 800 18.22 27.29 2.17
N ILE A 801 18.41 28.52 2.68
CA ILE A 801 17.46 29.62 2.42
C ILE A 801 17.37 29.92 0.92
N ASP A 802 18.48 29.81 0.18
CA ASP A 802 18.48 29.97 -1.29
C ASP A 802 17.67 28.87 -2.00
N VAL A 803 17.82 27.62 -1.55
CA VAL A 803 17.04 26.49 -2.06
C VAL A 803 15.55 26.70 -1.80
N GLU A 804 15.17 27.12 -0.59
CA GLU A 804 13.77 27.37 -0.23
C GLU A 804 13.16 28.55 -1.01
N ASN A 805 13.95 29.60 -1.22
CA ASN A 805 13.59 30.70 -2.11
C ASN A 805 13.36 30.21 -3.55
N ALA A 806 14.23 29.31 -4.04
CA ALA A 806 14.08 28.75 -5.38
C ALA A 806 12.85 27.83 -5.45
N TRP A 807 12.60 26.99 -4.46
CA TRP A 807 11.38 26.17 -4.38
C TRP A 807 10.11 27.02 -4.40
N GLY A 808 10.17 28.25 -3.89
CA GLY A 808 9.00 29.09 -3.71
C GLY A 808 8.26 28.76 -2.42
N LEU A 809 9.00 28.48 -1.34
CA LEU A 809 8.42 28.30 0.00
C LEU A 809 7.57 29.53 0.36
N ASP A 810 6.34 29.32 0.81
CA ASP A 810 5.40 30.41 1.12
C ASP A 810 5.56 30.89 2.57
N ALA A 811 5.78 29.98 3.52
CA ALA A 811 6.04 30.29 4.93
C ALA A 811 6.65 29.09 5.66
N THR A 812 7.36 29.38 6.77
CA THR A 812 7.85 28.36 7.70
C THR A 812 7.55 28.75 9.14
N SER A 813 7.31 27.79 10.04
CA SER A 813 7.43 28.07 11.48
C SER A 813 8.88 28.11 11.92
N PHE A 814 9.18 28.73 13.06
CA PHE A 814 10.44 28.47 13.73
C PHE A 814 10.39 27.09 14.41
N GLY A 815 11.39 26.27 14.17
CA GLY A 815 11.76 25.15 15.01
C GLY A 815 12.84 25.52 16.02
N ASN A 816 13.32 24.53 16.77
CA ASN A 816 14.37 24.79 17.76
C ASN A 816 15.72 25.05 17.10
N HIS A 817 16.04 24.37 16.00
CA HIS A 817 17.35 24.44 15.35
C HIS A 817 17.59 25.74 14.57
N GLU A 818 16.55 26.54 14.28
CA GLU A 818 16.74 27.95 13.89
C GLU A 818 17.48 28.78 14.96
N PHE A 819 17.40 28.38 16.24
CA PHE A 819 18.07 29.05 17.37
C PHE A 819 19.47 28.49 17.69
N ASP A 820 19.99 27.51 16.95
CA ASP A 820 21.32 26.89 17.21
C ASP A 820 22.47 27.91 17.29
N TYR A 821 22.36 29.02 16.53
CA TYR A 821 23.37 30.08 16.49
C TYR A 821 22.83 31.45 16.98
N GLY A 822 21.68 31.44 17.65
CA GLY A 822 21.03 32.60 18.24
C GLY A 822 20.37 33.57 17.24
N VAL A 823 19.70 34.60 17.80
CA VAL A 823 18.84 35.55 17.04
C VAL A 823 19.58 36.27 15.90
N GLY A 824 20.89 36.53 16.04
CA GLY A 824 21.66 37.18 14.97
C GLY A 824 21.69 36.36 13.67
N ARG A 825 21.77 35.02 13.77
CA ARG A 825 21.70 34.12 12.61
C ARG A 825 20.31 34.15 11.98
N ILE A 826 19.28 34.12 12.80
CA ILE A 826 17.88 34.17 12.36
C ILE A 826 17.62 35.44 11.55
N LEU A 827 18.01 36.61 12.05
CA LEU A 827 17.81 37.88 11.34
C LEU A 827 18.55 37.92 9.99
N MET A 828 19.69 37.24 9.88
CA MET A 828 20.39 37.06 8.60
C MET A 828 19.59 36.17 7.64
N HIS A 829 19.00 35.09 8.12
CA HIS A 829 18.14 34.21 7.32
C HIS A 829 16.86 34.90 6.88
N GLU A 830 16.15 35.57 7.79
CA GLU A 830 14.94 36.35 7.47
C GLU A 830 15.20 37.46 6.46
N ALA A 831 16.35 38.15 6.54
CA ALA A 831 16.72 39.16 5.57
C ALA A 831 16.99 38.60 4.16
N ARG A 832 17.25 37.29 4.05
CA ARG A 832 17.52 36.58 2.80
C ARG A 832 16.28 35.84 2.27
N ALA A 833 15.38 35.41 3.14
CA ALA A 833 14.19 34.67 2.79
C ALA A 833 13.16 35.56 2.07
N ASN A 834 12.51 35.01 1.04
CA ASN A 834 11.37 35.61 0.36
C ASN A 834 10.03 35.26 1.05
N PHE A 835 10.09 34.55 2.17
CA PHE A 835 8.97 34.04 2.95
C PHE A 835 9.12 34.41 4.43
N PRO A 836 8.01 34.53 5.18
CA PRO A 836 8.05 34.83 6.60
C PRO A 836 8.33 33.57 7.45
N PHE A 837 9.04 33.78 8.55
CA PHE A 837 9.12 32.83 9.65
C PHE A 837 8.03 33.15 10.69
N LEU A 838 7.36 32.13 11.20
CA LEU A 838 6.14 32.28 11.99
C LEU A 838 6.27 31.63 13.38
N SER A 839 5.82 32.33 14.42
CA SER A 839 5.56 31.73 15.74
C SER A 839 4.64 32.60 16.61
N ALA A 840 3.53 32.03 17.07
CA ALA A 840 2.54 32.69 17.93
C ALA A 840 2.92 32.67 19.42
N ASN A 841 3.81 31.74 19.82
CA ASN A 841 4.13 31.46 21.21
C ASN A 841 5.52 31.95 21.66
N ILE A 842 6.31 32.56 20.78
CA ILE A 842 7.54 33.26 21.16
C ILE A 842 7.24 34.72 21.50
N VAL A 843 7.69 35.16 22.67
CA VAL A 843 7.55 36.54 23.14
C VAL A 843 8.86 37.07 23.73
N ASP A 844 9.03 38.37 23.74
CA ASP A 844 10.05 39.02 24.56
C ASP A 844 9.72 38.82 26.05
N SER A 845 10.70 38.35 26.82
CA SER A 845 10.50 37.95 28.21
C SER A 845 10.16 39.10 29.16
N THR A 846 10.39 40.34 28.75
CA THR A 846 10.11 41.54 29.55
C THR A 846 8.72 42.11 29.23
N THR A 847 8.37 42.18 27.94
CA THR A 847 7.14 42.83 27.46
C THR A 847 5.98 41.86 27.26
N ASN A 848 6.25 40.55 27.19
CA ASN A 848 5.30 39.49 26.86
C ASN A 848 4.60 39.70 25.50
N GLN A 849 5.23 40.47 24.61
CA GLN A 849 4.80 40.70 23.22
C GLN A 849 5.72 39.96 22.24
N PRO A 850 5.22 39.55 21.06
CA PRO A 850 6.09 39.04 20.01
C PRO A 850 7.16 40.09 19.65
N PRO A 851 8.44 39.69 19.52
CA PRO A 851 9.47 40.56 18.96
C PRO A 851 9.06 41.06 17.57
N ALA A 852 9.51 42.27 17.17
CA ALA A 852 9.09 42.89 15.91
C ALA A 852 9.47 42.09 14.64
N TRP A 853 10.47 41.21 14.74
CA TRP A 853 10.92 40.33 13.67
C TRP A 853 10.10 39.02 13.59
N ILE A 854 9.39 38.63 14.66
CA ILE A 854 8.52 37.45 14.67
C ILE A 854 7.09 37.82 14.30
N LYS A 855 6.50 37.10 13.33
CA LYS A 855 5.08 37.16 13.04
C LYS A 855 4.35 35.96 13.64
N PRO A 856 3.20 36.12 14.31
CA PRO A 856 2.43 34.98 14.81
C PRO A 856 1.75 34.19 13.67
N SER A 857 1.34 34.90 12.61
CA SER A 857 0.65 34.34 11.46
C SER A 857 0.87 35.18 10.20
N THR A 858 0.50 34.62 9.05
CA THR A 858 0.36 35.34 7.78
C THR A 858 -0.91 34.90 7.06
N VAL A 859 -1.41 35.71 6.13
CA VAL A 859 -2.64 35.42 5.38
C VAL A 859 -2.36 35.39 3.88
N PHE A 860 -2.61 34.24 3.26
CA PHE A 860 -2.52 34.06 1.81
C PHE A 860 -3.91 34.14 1.16
N ARG A 861 -3.94 34.43 -0.14
CA ARG A 861 -5.16 34.33 -0.94
C ARG A 861 -5.02 33.21 -1.96
N VAL A 862 -5.63 32.06 -1.70
CA VAL A 862 -5.57 30.86 -2.54
C VAL A 862 -6.94 30.62 -3.14
N ASN A 863 -7.04 30.53 -4.46
CA ASN A 863 -8.33 30.41 -5.17
C ASN A 863 -9.39 31.45 -4.71
N GLY A 864 -8.95 32.64 -4.32
CA GLY A 864 -9.84 33.70 -3.82
C GLY A 864 -10.26 33.58 -2.35
N VAL A 865 -9.87 32.51 -1.65
CA VAL A 865 -10.11 32.30 -0.20
C VAL A 865 -8.93 32.82 0.61
N LYS A 866 -9.21 33.45 1.76
CA LYS A 866 -8.15 33.84 2.71
C LYS A 866 -7.76 32.62 3.56
N VAL A 867 -6.49 32.23 3.49
CA VAL A 867 -5.92 31.13 4.27
C VAL A 867 -4.95 31.72 5.28
N GLY A 868 -5.28 31.62 6.56
CA GLY A 868 -4.40 32.03 7.65
C GLY A 868 -3.45 30.91 8.01
N VAL A 869 -2.15 31.16 7.95
CA VAL A 869 -1.11 30.22 8.39
C VAL A 869 -0.56 30.72 9.72
N ILE A 870 -0.74 29.93 10.78
CA ILE A 870 -0.28 30.22 12.14
C ILE A 870 0.99 29.40 12.39
N GLY A 871 2.04 30.04 12.91
CA GLY A 871 3.26 29.34 13.35
C GLY A 871 3.24 29.02 14.83
N ALA A 872 3.88 27.94 15.25
CA ALA A 872 4.20 27.68 16.65
C ALA A 872 5.51 26.88 16.78
N THR A 873 6.20 27.07 17.89
CA THR A 873 7.52 26.49 18.16
C THR A 873 7.47 25.72 19.47
N VAL A 874 8.10 24.54 19.56
CA VAL A 874 8.17 23.75 20.79
C VAL A 874 8.56 24.61 22.00
N LYS A 875 7.75 24.60 23.06
CA LYS A 875 7.97 25.47 24.23
C LYS A 875 9.28 25.17 24.98
N ASN A 876 9.80 23.96 24.80
CA ASN A 876 11.03 23.50 25.41
C ASN A 876 12.29 23.92 24.65
N THR A 877 12.21 24.74 23.58
CA THR A 877 13.41 25.21 22.84
C THR A 877 14.57 25.69 23.73
N PRO A 878 14.37 26.44 24.84
CA PRO A 878 15.47 26.83 25.72
C PRO A 878 16.25 25.67 26.34
N GLU A 879 15.66 24.46 26.42
CA GLU A 879 16.31 23.22 26.87
C GLU A 879 16.98 22.45 25.72
N LEU A 880 16.69 22.81 24.47
CA LEU A 880 17.09 22.09 23.26
C LEU A 880 18.22 22.77 22.48
N VAL A 881 18.53 24.04 22.78
CA VAL A 881 19.63 24.80 22.19
C VAL A 881 20.63 25.29 23.23
N ALA A 882 21.80 25.78 22.78
CA ALA A 882 22.81 26.30 23.69
C ALA A 882 22.30 27.48 24.52
N ALA A 883 22.66 27.50 25.80
CA ALA A 883 22.25 28.55 26.73
C ALA A 883 22.70 29.94 26.23
N GLY A 884 21.79 30.91 26.27
CA GLY A 884 22.02 32.27 25.78
C GLY A 884 21.53 32.53 24.35
N ASN A 885 21.36 31.49 23.53
CA ASN A 885 20.86 31.67 22.15
C ASN A 885 19.41 32.16 22.08
N THR A 886 18.63 31.85 23.12
CA THR A 886 17.24 32.30 23.33
C THR A 886 17.14 33.44 24.35
N ALA A 887 18.27 34.09 24.71
CA ALA A 887 18.27 35.14 25.73
C ALA A 887 17.30 36.27 25.39
N GLY A 888 16.49 36.68 26.38
CA GLY A 888 15.46 37.71 26.21
C GLY A 888 14.15 37.21 25.61
N LEU A 889 14.05 35.91 25.26
CA LEU A 889 12.82 35.30 24.75
C LEU A 889 12.19 34.38 25.79
N ALA A 890 10.87 34.25 25.74
CA ALA A 890 10.10 33.24 26.44
C ALA A 890 9.23 32.47 25.43
N PHE A 891 9.15 31.16 25.62
CA PHE A 891 8.39 30.24 24.78
C PHE A 891 7.18 29.76 25.59
N LEU A 892 6.01 30.25 25.22
CA LEU A 892 4.76 30.01 25.96
C LEU A 892 4.06 28.73 25.45
N ASP A 893 3.02 28.28 26.16
CA ASP A 893 2.21 27.12 25.75
C ASP A 893 1.62 27.32 24.33
N GLU A 894 1.86 26.34 23.48
CA GLU A 894 1.55 26.39 22.06
C GLU A 894 0.04 26.50 21.82
N ALA A 895 -0.75 25.66 22.50
CA ALA A 895 -2.19 25.57 22.30
C ALA A 895 -2.89 26.88 22.66
N ASP A 896 -2.57 27.46 23.82
CA ASP A 896 -3.15 28.72 24.28
C ASP A 896 -2.86 29.87 23.30
N ARG A 897 -1.64 29.89 22.74
CA ARG A 897 -1.19 30.96 21.85
C ARG A 897 -1.74 30.81 20.44
N ILE A 898 -1.81 29.57 19.92
CA ILE A 898 -2.49 29.27 18.65
C ILE A 898 -3.96 29.66 18.75
N LYS A 899 -4.66 29.29 19.83
CA LYS A 899 -6.09 29.63 20.00
C LYS A 899 -6.33 31.14 20.03
N ARG A 900 -5.46 31.90 20.70
CA ARG A 900 -5.53 33.37 20.70
C ARG A 900 -5.33 33.96 19.31
N GLU A 901 -4.36 33.45 18.54
CA GLU A 901 -4.12 33.92 17.17
C GLU A 901 -5.21 33.49 16.19
N SER A 902 -5.74 32.28 16.35
CA SER A 902 -6.90 31.78 15.61
C SER A 902 -8.11 32.71 15.76
N ALA A 903 -8.41 33.13 16.99
CA ALA A 903 -9.47 34.12 17.25
C ALA A 903 -9.16 35.50 16.65
N ASN A 904 -7.88 35.88 16.56
CA ASN A 904 -7.45 37.12 15.91
C ASN A 904 -7.67 37.08 14.39
N LEU A 905 -7.36 35.96 13.76
CA LEU A 905 -7.60 35.73 12.33
C LEU A 905 -9.10 35.68 12.00
N ARG A 906 -9.92 35.02 12.84
CA ARG A 906 -11.39 35.04 12.67
C ARG A 906 -11.95 36.47 12.72
N ARG A 907 -11.48 37.34 13.63
CA ARG A 907 -11.87 38.76 13.66
C ARG A 907 -11.50 39.54 12.39
N GLN A 908 -10.54 39.05 11.61
CA GLN A 908 -10.13 39.62 10.31
C GLN A 908 -10.88 38.98 9.11
N GLY A 909 -11.85 38.10 9.38
CA GLY A 909 -12.60 37.34 8.37
C GLY A 909 -11.74 36.28 7.68
N VAL A 910 -10.81 35.67 8.41
CA VAL A 910 -10.00 34.53 7.95
C VAL A 910 -10.55 33.27 8.61
N GLU A 911 -11.38 32.56 7.86
CA GLU A 911 -12.09 31.37 8.34
C GLU A 911 -11.24 30.10 8.18
N VAL A 912 -10.52 29.96 7.06
CA VAL A 912 -9.62 28.80 6.81
C VAL A 912 -8.29 29.02 7.51
N GLN A 913 -7.92 28.12 8.43
CA GLN A 913 -6.69 28.27 9.22
C GLN A 913 -5.86 26.99 9.27
N VAL A 914 -4.59 27.12 8.92
CA VAL A 914 -3.59 26.05 8.94
C VAL A 914 -2.54 26.39 9.99
N VAL A 915 -2.14 25.41 10.79
CA VAL A 915 -1.03 25.55 11.73
C VAL A 915 0.19 24.84 11.16
N VAL A 916 1.31 25.54 11.06
CA VAL A 916 2.64 24.94 10.95
C VAL A 916 3.27 25.00 12.34
N ILE A 917 3.51 23.84 12.94
CA ILE A 917 4.01 23.74 14.32
C ILE A 917 5.22 22.83 14.38
N HIS A 918 6.27 23.32 15.02
CA HIS A 918 7.45 22.54 15.32
C HIS A 918 7.28 21.79 16.64
N GLU A 919 6.40 20.80 16.64
CA GLU A 919 6.13 19.82 17.71
C GLU A 919 5.50 18.59 17.05
N GLY A 920 5.64 17.40 17.65
CA GLY A 920 5.25 16.16 16.98
C GLY A 920 4.76 15.06 17.91
N SER A 921 4.66 13.86 17.33
CA SER A 921 4.13 12.68 18.02
C SER A 921 5.22 11.88 18.74
N ALA A 922 4.89 11.36 19.93
CA ALA A 922 5.79 10.48 20.67
C ALA A 922 5.93 9.11 19.99
N ALA A 923 4.78 8.58 19.58
CA ALA A 923 4.58 7.27 19.00
C ALA A 923 3.28 7.26 18.20
N GLY A 924 3.10 6.20 17.43
CA GLY A 924 1.90 5.95 16.65
C GLY A 924 2.22 5.58 15.20
N THR A 925 1.34 4.77 14.62
CA THR A 925 1.34 4.36 13.22
C THR A 925 -0.08 3.97 12.83
N ASN A 926 -0.49 4.26 11.60
CA ASN A 926 -1.74 3.71 11.06
C ASN A 926 -1.58 2.22 10.73
N THR A 927 -2.70 1.51 10.65
CA THR A 927 -2.71 0.15 10.09
C THR A 927 -2.45 0.25 8.59
N ILE A 928 -1.44 -0.48 8.10
CA ILE A 928 -1.13 -0.56 6.66
C ILE A 928 -1.13 -2.02 6.26
N GLY A 929 -2.01 -2.35 5.31
CA GLY A 929 -2.20 -3.73 4.90
C GLY A 929 -2.61 -4.61 6.10
N ASN A 930 -1.82 -5.63 6.40
CA ASN A 930 -2.00 -6.48 7.58
C ASN A 930 -1.01 -6.20 8.72
N VAL A 931 -0.30 -5.07 8.68
CA VAL A 931 0.52 -4.59 9.79
C VAL A 931 -0.36 -3.73 10.70
N PRO A 932 -0.62 -4.17 11.95
CA PRO A 932 -1.45 -3.41 12.88
C PRO A 932 -0.86 -2.02 13.17
N GLY A 933 -1.72 -1.02 13.26
CA GLY A 933 -1.35 0.30 13.76
C GLY A 933 -0.94 0.26 15.23
N THR A 934 -0.24 1.32 15.65
CA THR A 934 0.08 1.58 17.06
C THR A 934 -0.63 2.87 17.50
N PRO A 935 -1.19 2.94 18.71
CA PRO A 935 -1.90 4.14 19.17
C PRO A 935 -1.01 5.40 19.12
N TRP A 936 -1.59 6.50 18.62
CA TRP A 936 -0.94 7.81 18.59
C TRP A 936 -0.88 8.43 19.99
N THR A 937 0.30 8.90 20.40
CA THR A 937 0.51 9.58 21.70
C THR A 937 1.49 10.75 21.55
N GLY A 938 1.59 11.59 22.58
CA GLY A 938 2.58 12.68 22.66
C GLY A 938 1.99 14.09 22.57
N PRO A 939 2.85 15.13 22.67
CA PRO A 939 2.43 16.51 22.86
C PRO A 939 1.52 17.03 21.77
N ILE A 940 1.77 16.68 20.50
CA ILE A 940 0.92 17.13 19.41
C ILE A 940 -0.53 16.64 19.54
N GLN A 941 -0.76 15.44 20.08
CA GLN A 941 -2.12 14.93 20.32
C GLN A 941 -2.85 15.79 21.37
N GLU A 942 -2.16 16.17 22.44
CA GLU A 942 -2.71 17.00 23.50
C GLU A 942 -2.96 18.45 23.04
N ILE A 943 -2.01 19.02 22.29
CA ILE A 943 -2.13 20.38 21.72
C ILE A 943 -3.33 20.43 20.79
N VAL A 944 -3.42 19.53 19.81
CA VAL A 944 -4.55 19.53 18.87
C VAL A 944 -5.86 19.18 19.56
N GLY A 945 -5.83 18.36 20.61
CA GLY A 945 -6.99 18.11 21.48
C GLY A 945 -7.54 19.38 22.14
N LYS A 946 -6.67 20.33 22.52
CA LYS A 946 -7.08 21.65 23.05
C LYS A 946 -7.51 22.66 21.98
N LEU A 947 -7.25 22.38 20.70
CA LEU A 947 -7.59 23.26 19.57
C LEU A 947 -8.94 22.94 18.92
N GLN A 948 -9.67 21.93 19.40
CA GLN A 948 -10.93 21.49 18.78
C GLN A 948 -12.00 22.59 18.72
N ASP A 949 -12.00 23.51 19.67
CA ASP A 949 -12.91 24.66 19.76
C ASP A 949 -12.31 25.97 19.19
N SER A 950 -11.22 25.86 18.44
CA SER A 950 -10.62 26.97 17.68
C SER A 950 -11.06 26.96 16.22
N GLY A 951 -10.59 27.93 15.43
CA GLY A 951 -10.82 27.98 13.98
C GLY A 951 -9.81 27.20 13.14
N VAL A 952 -8.94 26.37 13.74
CA VAL A 952 -7.90 25.58 13.06
C VAL A 952 -8.49 24.39 12.31
N ASP A 953 -8.02 24.13 11.08
CA ASP A 953 -8.56 23.11 10.17
C ASP A 953 -7.54 22.06 9.74
N LEU A 954 -6.25 22.35 9.85
CA LEU A 954 -5.15 21.44 9.52
C LEU A 954 -3.93 21.79 10.37
N VAL A 955 -3.18 20.77 10.80
CA VAL A 955 -1.89 20.92 11.45
C VAL A 955 -0.82 20.18 10.65
N ILE A 956 0.23 20.91 10.26
CA ILE A 956 1.48 20.38 9.70
C ILE A 956 2.51 20.43 10.83
N ALA A 957 2.92 19.26 11.30
CA ALA A 957 3.81 19.07 12.43
C ALA A 957 5.28 18.87 11.99
N GLY A 958 6.20 18.81 12.96
CA GLY A 958 7.62 18.55 12.77
C GLY A 958 8.27 18.06 14.07
N HIS A 959 9.57 18.28 14.25
CA HIS A 959 10.37 18.03 15.45
C HIS A 959 10.67 16.55 15.74
N THR A 960 9.67 15.67 15.68
CA THR A 960 9.83 14.27 16.14
C THR A 960 10.45 13.35 15.09
N HIS A 961 10.48 13.82 13.85
CA HIS A 961 10.99 13.15 12.67
C HIS A 961 10.24 11.86 12.32
N ARG A 962 8.91 11.90 12.37
CA ARG A 962 8.07 10.70 12.19
C ARG A 962 6.99 10.95 11.17
N ILE A 963 6.61 9.90 10.44
CA ILE A 963 5.38 9.97 9.67
C ILE A 963 4.22 10.03 10.67
N ALA A 964 3.52 11.16 10.69
CA ALA A 964 2.22 11.29 11.35
C ALA A 964 1.14 11.47 10.28
N ASN A 965 0.08 10.67 10.37
CA ASN A 965 -1.09 10.84 9.53
C ASN A 965 -2.35 10.48 10.32
N THR A 966 -2.64 11.30 11.33
CA THR A 966 -3.68 11.04 12.32
C THR A 966 -4.76 12.10 12.27
N MET A 967 -5.92 11.80 12.86
CA MET A 967 -7.02 12.73 13.04
C MET A 967 -7.32 12.84 14.53
N VAL A 968 -7.17 14.06 15.06
CA VAL A 968 -7.45 14.38 16.45
C VAL A 968 -8.73 15.18 16.48
N GLY A 969 -9.82 14.55 16.93
CA GLY A 969 -11.17 15.09 16.77
C GLY A 969 -11.45 15.44 15.29
N ARG A 970 -11.72 16.71 14.97
CA ARG A 970 -11.98 17.16 13.60
C ARG A 970 -10.73 17.59 12.81
N ILE A 971 -9.56 17.64 13.45
CA ILE A 971 -8.36 18.26 12.88
C ILE A 971 -7.38 17.17 12.41
N PRO A 972 -7.05 17.08 11.11
CA PRO A 972 -5.98 16.24 10.62
C PRO A 972 -4.61 16.79 11.03
N VAL A 973 -3.70 15.87 11.36
CA VAL A 973 -2.29 16.14 11.68
C VAL A 973 -1.42 15.35 10.72
N VAL A 974 -0.55 16.05 10.00
CA VAL A 974 0.42 15.47 9.07
C VAL A 974 1.85 15.83 9.44
N GLU A 975 2.76 14.88 9.33
CA GLU A 975 4.21 15.03 9.55
C GLU A 975 4.94 14.09 8.57
N GLY A 976 6.06 14.55 8.01
CA GLY A 976 7.04 13.70 7.34
C GLY A 976 8.13 13.24 8.32
N VAL A 977 9.00 12.31 7.90
CA VAL A 977 10.20 11.93 8.65
C VAL A 977 11.11 13.16 8.83
N ASN A 978 12.11 13.40 7.98
CA ASN A 978 12.93 14.61 8.02
C ASN A 978 13.83 14.66 6.78
N ALA A 979 14.71 15.67 6.72
CA ALA A 979 15.82 15.76 5.78
C ALA A 979 15.38 15.70 4.31
N GLY A 980 14.13 16.07 4.04
CA GLY A 980 13.50 15.96 2.73
C GLY A 980 13.28 14.53 2.24
N GLY A 981 13.44 13.50 3.08
CA GLY A 981 13.16 12.09 2.69
C GLY A 981 11.68 11.81 2.46
N SER A 982 10.81 12.67 2.99
CA SER A 982 9.36 12.66 2.81
C SER A 982 8.79 14.06 3.00
N TYR A 983 7.58 14.29 2.48
CA TYR A 983 6.82 15.52 2.64
C TYR A 983 5.33 15.20 2.72
N SER A 984 4.53 16.12 3.25
CA SER A 984 3.08 15.98 3.35
C SER A 984 2.38 16.67 2.18
N VAL A 985 1.20 16.16 1.82
CA VAL A 985 0.27 16.76 0.85
C VAL A 985 -1.10 16.82 1.49
N ALA A 986 -1.77 17.96 1.38
CA ALA A 986 -3.10 18.16 1.94
C ALA A 986 -4.03 18.88 0.96
N GLN A 987 -5.32 18.57 1.09
CA GLN A 987 -6.41 19.11 0.30
C GLN A 987 -7.53 19.54 1.24
N LEU A 988 -7.93 20.80 1.19
CA LEU A 988 -9.08 21.31 1.93
C LEU A 988 -10.19 21.70 0.95
N MET A 989 -11.42 21.31 1.25
CA MET A 989 -12.60 21.68 0.48
C MET A 989 -13.38 22.76 1.24
N VAL A 990 -13.30 24.00 0.76
CA VAL A 990 -13.91 25.16 1.43
C VAL A 990 -15.29 25.42 0.87
N LYS A 991 -16.32 25.52 1.72
CA LYS A 991 -17.71 25.84 1.35
C LYS A 991 -18.18 27.05 2.16
N ASN A 992 -18.75 28.05 1.50
CA ASN A 992 -19.24 29.28 2.14
C ASN A 992 -18.19 30.01 3.00
N GLY A 993 -16.91 29.88 2.63
CA GLY A 993 -15.78 30.51 3.32
C GLY A 993 -15.10 29.65 4.38
N ASP A 994 -15.73 28.57 4.86
CA ASP A 994 -15.19 27.69 5.92
C ASP A 994 -14.84 26.30 5.39
N VAL A 995 -14.01 25.54 6.12
CA VAL A 995 -13.57 24.21 5.69
C VAL A 995 -14.67 23.18 5.93
N ALA A 996 -15.16 22.57 4.85
CA ALA A 996 -16.13 21.47 4.91
C ALA A 996 -15.45 20.11 5.12
N TRP A 997 -14.22 19.96 4.62
CA TRP A 997 -13.41 18.75 4.76
C TRP A 997 -11.94 19.06 4.56
N ALA A 998 -11.07 18.33 5.27
CA ALA A 998 -9.63 18.39 5.11
C ALA A 998 -9.04 16.97 5.08
N GLY A 999 -8.30 16.67 4.02
CA GLY A 999 -7.49 15.47 3.87
C GLY A 999 -6.02 15.82 3.89
N GLY A 1000 -5.21 14.95 4.47
CA GLY A 1000 -3.76 15.10 4.53
C GLY A 1000 -3.10 13.74 4.50
N THR A 1001 -1.92 13.66 3.90
CA THR A 1001 -1.22 12.40 3.64
C THR A 1001 0.29 12.65 3.46
N THR A 1002 1.13 11.63 3.60
CA THR A 1002 2.60 11.76 3.52
C THR A 1002 3.15 10.98 2.33
N ARG A 1003 4.09 11.59 1.61
CA ARG A 1003 4.81 11.05 0.44
C ARG A 1003 6.23 10.69 0.82
N ILE A 1004 6.71 9.56 0.33
CA ILE A 1004 8.16 9.29 0.29
C ILE A 1004 8.73 10.00 -0.94
N ALA A 1005 9.76 10.83 -0.75
CA ALA A 1005 10.40 11.60 -1.81
C ALA A 1005 11.35 10.71 -2.62
N LYS A 1006 10.81 9.72 -3.36
CA LYS A 1006 11.60 8.79 -4.17
C LYS A 1006 12.34 9.52 -5.29
N ASN A 1007 13.64 9.24 -5.45
CA ASN A 1007 14.45 9.85 -6.50
C ASN A 1007 14.38 9.09 -7.84
N LEU A 1008 13.94 7.83 -7.79
CA LEU A 1008 13.88 6.94 -8.94
C LEU A 1008 13.07 7.57 -10.08
N GLY A 1009 13.74 7.84 -11.21
CA GLY A 1009 13.12 8.43 -12.40
C GLY A 1009 12.89 9.95 -12.33
N VAL A 1010 13.30 10.63 -11.26
CA VAL A 1010 13.09 12.08 -11.12
C VAL A 1010 14.33 12.84 -11.56
N ALA A 1011 14.17 13.76 -12.52
CA ALA A 1011 15.21 14.70 -12.88
C ALA A 1011 15.20 15.88 -11.90
N GLY A 1012 16.35 16.23 -11.32
CA GLY A 1012 16.45 17.38 -10.44
C GLY A 1012 16.34 18.71 -11.20
N ARG A 1013 15.74 19.73 -10.57
CA ARG A 1013 15.62 21.08 -11.13
C ARG A 1013 16.99 21.77 -11.18
N ALA A 1014 17.36 22.27 -12.35
CA ALA A 1014 18.73 22.72 -12.63
C ALA A 1014 19.13 23.99 -11.88
N ASP A 1015 18.20 24.91 -11.63
CA ASP A 1015 18.42 26.14 -10.84
C ASP A 1015 18.76 25.80 -9.37
N VAL A 1016 18.06 24.83 -8.80
CA VAL A 1016 18.32 24.35 -7.44
C VAL A 1016 19.61 23.55 -7.39
N GLN A 1017 19.86 22.70 -8.39
CA GLN A 1017 21.12 21.95 -8.48
C GLN A 1017 22.33 22.90 -8.52
N ALA A 1018 22.24 24.05 -9.19
CA ALA A 1018 23.32 25.04 -9.20
C ALA A 1018 23.63 25.62 -7.81
N ILE A 1019 22.62 25.76 -6.93
CA ILE A 1019 22.82 26.19 -5.53
C ILE A 1019 23.56 25.09 -4.76
N VAL A 1020 23.13 23.83 -4.92
CA VAL A 1020 23.77 22.66 -4.29
C VAL A 1020 25.22 22.51 -4.75
N ASP A 1021 25.48 22.60 -6.06
CA ASP A 1021 26.82 22.48 -6.65
C ASP A 1021 27.75 23.60 -6.16
N LYS A 1022 27.24 24.82 -6.02
CA LYS A 1022 28.00 25.93 -5.44
C LYS A 1022 28.35 25.68 -3.97
N ALA A 1023 27.39 25.26 -3.16
CA ALA A 1023 27.63 24.94 -1.75
C ALA A 1023 28.64 23.78 -1.60
N ASN A 1024 28.56 22.79 -2.49
CA ASN A 1024 29.53 21.72 -2.62
C ASN A 1024 30.95 22.25 -2.90
N ALA A 1025 31.10 23.12 -3.89
CA ALA A 1025 32.39 23.70 -4.25
C ALA A 1025 32.99 24.55 -3.11
N ASP A 1026 32.17 25.37 -2.45
CA ASP A 1026 32.61 26.28 -1.39
C ASP A 1026 33.05 25.52 -0.11
N THR A 1027 32.50 24.33 0.14
CA THR A 1027 32.79 23.54 1.37
C THR A 1027 33.79 22.40 1.18
N ALA A 1028 34.12 22.03 -0.07
CA ALA A 1028 34.90 20.84 -0.40
C ALA A 1028 36.26 20.74 0.31
N VAL A 1029 36.96 21.87 0.53
CA VAL A 1029 38.30 21.89 1.13
C VAL A 1029 38.31 21.30 2.54
N LEU A 1030 37.32 21.64 3.36
CA LEU A 1030 37.20 21.11 4.71
C LEU A 1030 36.47 19.79 4.72
N ARG A 1031 35.34 19.72 3.99
CA ARG A 1031 34.47 18.54 3.99
C ARG A 1031 35.20 17.28 3.53
N ASN A 1032 35.97 17.35 2.44
CA ASN A 1032 36.56 16.17 1.82
C ASN A 1032 37.94 15.80 2.42
N LYS A 1033 38.37 16.49 3.48
CA LYS A 1033 39.68 16.24 4.11
C LYS A 1033 39.63 14.91 4.87
N VAL A 1034 40.29 13.88 4.36
CA VAL A 1034 40.49 12.61 5.08
C VAL A 1034 41.32 12.84 6.36
N ILE A 1035 40.84 12.32 7.49
CA ILE A 1035 41.47 12.47 8.81
C ILE A 1035 41.77 11.13 9.49
N GLY A 1036 41.27 10.01 8.97
CA GLY A 1036 41.55 8.67 9.49
C GLY A 1036 40.78 7.60 8.71
N THR A 1037 40.70 6.40 9.27
CA THR A 1037 39.97 5.26 8.70
C THR A 1037 39.18 4.49 9.76
N ALA A 1038 38.11 3.80 9.36
CA ALA A 1038 37.33 2.85 10.14
C ALA A 1038 37.38 1.44 9.52
N THR A 1039 37.26 0.40 10.35
CA THR A 1039 37.11 -1.00 9.87
C THR A 1039 35.69 -1.56 9.99
N ILE A 1040 34.77 -0.80 10.59
CA ILE A 1040 33.35 -1.16 10.77
C ILE A 1040 32.47 0.08 10.64
N ASP A 1041 31.20 -0.10 10.26
CA ASP A 1041 30.23 1.00 10.30
C ASP A 1041 30.07 1.48 11.75
N ILE A 1042 30.21 2.79 11.95
CA ILE A 1042 30.07 3.43 13.25
C ILE A 1042 28.67 4.04 13.30
N ARG A 1043 27.75 3.29 13.92
CA ARG A 1043 26.32 3.65 13.95
C ARG A 1043 25.92 4.30 15.28
N ARG A 1044 25.01 5.26 15.20
CA ARG A 1044 24.22 5.79 16.31
C ARG A 1044 22.99 4.90 16.56
N ASP A 1045 22.36 5.07 17.71
CA ASP A 1045 21.02 4.51 17.90
C ASP A 1045 19.99 5.50 17.33
N LEU A 1046 19.27 5.09 16.28
CA LEU A 1046 18.31 5.95 15.60
C LEU A 1046 17.16 6.39 16.53
N ASN A 1047 16.78 5.53 17.47
CA ASN A 1047 15.74 5.83 18.46
C ASN A 1047 16.25 6.64 19.66
N ARG A 1048 17.57 6.80 19.79
CA ARG A 1048 18.24 7.49 20.91
C ARG A 1048 17.89 6.92 22.29
N LEU A 1049 17.69 5.61 22.40
CA LEU A 1049 17.31 4.90 23.64
C LEU A 1049 18.45 4.06 24.24
N LYS A 1050 19.55 3.81 23.51
CA LYS A 1050 20.61 2.91 23.99
C LYS A 1050 22.02 3.39 23.67
N GLU A 1051 22.99 2.72 24.31
CA GLU A 1051 24.41 2.82 23.97
C GLU A 1051 24.63 2.49 22.48
N SER A 1052 25.53 3.23 21.85
CA SER A 1052 25.85 3.08 20.44
C SER A 1052 27.36 3.12 20.19
N ALA A 1053 27.81 2.51 19.09
CA ALA A 1053 29.21 2.55 18.68
C ALA A 1053 29.70 4.00 18.47
N MET A 1054 28.86 4.84 17.85
CA MET A 1054 29.15 6.26 17.67
C MET A 1054 29.28 6.99 19.01
N GLY A 1055 28.37 6.74 19.94
CA GLY A 1055 28.43 7.35 21.28
C GLY A 1055 29.68 6.95 22.06
N ASN A 1056 30.09 5.68 21.96
CA ASN A 1056 31.33 5.21 22.58
C ASN A 1056 32.56 5.89 21.98
N LEU A 1057 32.63 6.02 20.65
CA LEU A 1057 33.72 6.75 19.98
C LEU A 1057 33.85 8.19 20.50
N VAL A 1058 32.74 8.92 20.53
CA VAL A 1058 32.75 10.34 20.96
C VAL A 1058 33.09 10.45 22.44
N ALA A 1059 32.47 9.64 23.31
CA ALA A 1059 32.78 9.68 24.74
C ALA A 1059 34.24 9.28 25.02
N ASP A 1060 34.79 8.31 24.30
CA ASP A 1060 36.21 7.93 24.42
C ASP A 1060 37.13 9.04 23.95
N SER A 1061 36.79 9.74 22.85
CA SER A 1061 37.57 10.87 22.36
C SER A 1061 37.66 12.01 23.40
N MET A 1062 36.54 12.33 24.04
CA MET A 1062 36.48 13.34 25.11
C MET A 1062 37.35 12.93 26.29
N ARG A 1063 37.22 11.67 26.74
CA ARG A 1063 37.98 11.17 27.89
C ARG A 1063 39.48 11.09 27.61
N ALA A 1064 39.88 10.69 26.40
CA ALA A 1064 41.28 10.58 26.00
C ALA A 1064 41.98 11.93 25.88
N LYS A 1065 41.25 12.99 25.49
CA LYS A 1065 41.80 14.35 25.34
C LYS A 1065 42.30 14.95 26.66
N TYR A 1066 41.65 14.64 27.78
CA TYR A 1066 41.87 15.30 29.06
C TYR A 1066 42.44 14.36 30.13
N PRO A 1067 43.77 14.36 30.35
CA PRO A 1067 44.39 13.63 31.44
C PRO A 1067 43.83 14.04 32.80
N GLY A 1068 43.53 13.06 33.66
CA GLY A 1068 42.98 13.30 35.01
C GLY A 1068 41.46 13.36 35.09
N VAL A 1069 40.75 13.19 33.96
CA VAL A 1069 39.30 12.98 33.94
C VAL A 1069 38.98 11.49 34.10
N ASP A 1070 38.00 11.18 34.95
CA ASP A 1070 37.60 9.81 35.27
C ASP A 1070 36.65 9.24 34.21
N ALA A 1071 35.69 10.05 33.75
CA ALA A 1071 34.64 9.64 32.83
C ALA A 1071 34.25 10.76 31.84
N ALA A 1072 33.64 10.36 30.73
CA ALA A 1072 33.02 11.28 29.78
C ALA A 1072 31.54 10.95 29.61
N ILE A 1073 30.71 11.98 29.41
CA ILE A 1073 29.28 11.84 29.14
C ILE A 1073 28.88 12.83 28.03
N THR A 1074 28.22 12.33 26.99
CA THR A 1074 27.57 13.16 25.96
C THR A 1074 26.15 12.66 25.69
N ASN A 1075 25.25 13.50 25.21
CA ASN A 1075 23.86 13.15 24.94
C ASN A 1075 23.69 12.59 23.51
N SER A 1076 22.86 11.56 23.34
CA SER A 1076 22.55 10.94 22.04
C SER A 1076 22.01 11.93 20.99
N GLY A 1077 21.34 13.01 21.39
CA GLY A 1077 20.82 14.05 20.50
C GLY A 1077 21.90 14.88 19.82
N GLY A 1078 23.10 14.93 20.42
CA GLY A 1078 24.28 15.55 19.84
C GLY A 1078 24.86 14.77 18.66
N LEU A 1079 24.48 13.50 18.48
CA LEU A 1079 24.99 12.60 17.42
C LEU A 1079 24.02 12.55 16.25
N ARG A 1080 24.37 13.16 15.13
CA ARG A 1080 23.41 13.42 14.04
C ARG A 1080 23.52 12.47 12.85
N GLN A 1081 24.69 11.88 12.62
CA GLN A 1081 24.96 11.04 11.46
C GLN A 1081 25.71 9.75 11.84
N ASP A 1082 25.52 8.69 11.04
CA ASP A 1082 26.37 7.51 11.06
C ASP A 1082 27.63 7.75 10.20
N ILE A 1083 28.72 7.03 10.50
CA ILE A 1083 29.88 6.93 9.59
C ILE A 1083 29.86 5.52 9.00
N LEU A 1084 29.65 5.43 7.69
CA LEU A 1084 29.50 4.15 6.99
C LEU A 1084 30.74 3.86 6.16
N LEU A 1085 31.13 2.59 6.06
CA LEU A 1085 32.26 2.20 5.20
C LEU A 1085 31.94 2.35 3.72
N THR A 1086 30.68 2.11 3.35
CA THR A 1086 30.22 2.18 1.96
C THR A 1086 28.72 2.49 1.92
N PRO A 1087 28.27 3.39 1.03
CA PRO A 1087 29.10 4.25 0.18
C PRO A 1087 29.81 5.36 0.99
N PRO A 1088 30.99 5.83 0.54
CA PRO A 1088 31.64 7.03 1.09
C PRO A 1088 30.78 8.28 0.85
N SER A 1089 31.00 9.31 1.68
CA SER A 1089 30.21 10.54 1.73
C SER A 1089 30.69 11.66 0.79
N ALA A 1090 31.99 11.71 0.47
CA ALA A 1090 32.61 12.83 -0.25
C ALA A 1090 33.61 12.39 -1.35
N GLY A 1091 33.56 11.12 -1.77
CA GLY A 1091 34.39 10.53 -2.83
C GLY A 1091 35.71 9.94 -2.35
N GLU A 1092 35.91 9.85 -1.04
CA GLU A 1092 36.99 9.13 -0.36
C GLU A 1092 36.94 7.62 -0.63
N ALA A 1093 38.02 6.91 -0.32
CA ALA A 1093 38.05 5.45 -0.44
C ALA A 1093 37.19 4.80 0.67
N PRO A 1094 36.57 3.63 0.42
CA PRO A 1094 35.78 2.92 1.43
C PRO A 1094 36.52 2.75 2.77
N GLY A 1095 35.87 3.17 3.86
CA GLY A 1095 36.44 3.15 5.20
C GLY A 1095 37.40 4.29 5.53
N GLU A 1096 37.71 5.20 4.61
CA GLU A 1096 38.28 6.50 4.99
C GLU A 1096 37.23 7.35 5.70
N ILE A 1097 37.66 8.12 6.70
CA ILE A 1097 36.82 9.06 7.45
C ILE A 1097 37.29 10.46 7.12
N THR A 1098 36.36 11.30 6.69
CA THR A 1098 36.60 12.71 6.41
C THR A 1098 36.25 13.60 7.60
N TRP A 1099 36.84 14.79 7.64
CA TRP A 1099 36.46 15.83 8.60
C TRP A 1099 34.99 16.22 8.42
N GLY A 1100 34.48 16.21 7.19
CA GLY A 1100 33.07 16.48 6.90
C GLY A 1100 32.12 15.46 7.54
N GLU A 1101 32.47 14.18 7.54
CA GLU A 1101 31.68 13.15 8.22
C GLU A 1101 31.64 13.37 9.74
N VAL A 1102 32.79 13.66 10.36
CA VAL A 1102 32.84 13.96 11.80
C VAL A 1102 32.07 15.23 12.14
N PHE A 1103 32.11 16.25 11.27
CA PHE A 1103 31.25 17.43 11.38
C PHE A 1103 29.78 17.04 11.31
N ALA A 1104 29.38 16.19 10.36
CA ALA A 1104 27.99 15.73 10.24
C ALA A 1104 27.54 14.92 11.48
N VAL A 1105 28.45 14.26 12.20
CA VAL A 1105 28.12 13.65 13.49
C VAL A 1105 27.88 14.71 14.57
N LEU A 1106 28.72 15.74 14.64
CA LEU A 1106 28.76 16.75 15.71
C LEU A 1106 28.64 18.21 15.16
N PRO A 1107 27.50 18.60 14.56
CA PRO A 1107 27.40 19.83 13.77
C PRO A 1107 27.16 21.12 14.59
N PHE A 1108 27.02 21.01 15.90
CA PHE A 1108 26.55 22.11 16.78
C PHE A 1108 27.65 23.05 17.25
N GLY A 1109 28.92 22.71 17.02
CA GLY A 1109 30.06 23.47 17.58
C GLY A 1109 30.13 23.44 19.10
N ASN A 1110 29.53 22.42 19.74
CA ASN A 1110 29.61 22.23 21.19
C ASN A 1110 31.06 22.17 21.64
N ARG A 1111 31.34 22.71 22.83
CA ARG A 1111 32.66 22.65 23.46
C ARG A 1111 32.65 21.75 24.67
N SER A 1112 33.81 21.16 24.97
CA SER A 1112 33.99 20.34 26.17
C SER A 1112 33.90 21.21 27.43
N THR A 1113 33.34 20.66 28.50
CA THR A 1113 33.32 21.24 29.85
C THR A 1113 33.74 20.18 30.84
N ILE A 1114 34.72 20.50 31.70
CA ILE A 1114 35.22 19.56 32.72
C ILE A 1114 34.75 20.02 34.09
N LEU A 1115 34.07 19.15 34.83
CA LEU A 1115 33.49 19.45 36.14
C LEU A 1115 33.65 18.28 37.11
N THR A 1116 33.54 18.55 38.40
CA THR A 1116 33.51 17.54 39.46
C THR A 1116 32.08 17.41 39.96
N LEU A 1117 31.53 16.20 39.83
CA LEU A 1117 30.18 15.85 40.29
C LEU A 1117 30.27 14.99 41.56
N THR A 1118 29.37 15.24 42.50
CA THR A 1118 29.04 14.27 43.55
C THR A 1118 28.31 13.07 42.96
N TYR A 1119 28.32 11.93 43.67
CA TYR A 1119 27.54 10.76 43.25
C TYR A 1119 26.05 11.09 43.04
N ASP A 1120 25.44 11.88 43.93
CA ASP A 1120 24.03 12.25 43.82
C ASP A 1120 23.75 13.10 42.57
N GLN A 1121 24.64 14.03 42.22
CA GLN A 1121 24.51 14.82 40.99
C GLN A 1121 24.70 13.96 39.73
N LEU A 1122 25.68 13.05 39.73
CA LEU A 1122 25.88 12.10 38.65
C LEU A 1122 24.65 11.20 38.47
N LYS A 1123 24.15 10.63 39.57
CA LYS A 1123 22.96 9.78 39.60
C LYS A 1123 21.74 10.53 39.08
N ALA A 1124 21.48 11.75 39.55
CA ALA A 1124 20.36 12.55 39.08
C ALA A 1124 20.44 12.87 37.58
N GLY A 1125 21.63 13.18 37.05
CA GLY A 1125 21.83 13.40 35.62
C GLY A 1125 21.59 12.12 34.80
N LEU A 1126 22.11 10.98 35.25
CA LEU A 1126 21.89 9.68 34.61
C LEU A 1126 20.40 9.28 34.64
N GLU A 1127 19.71 9.45 35.77
CA GLU A 1127 18.27 9.21 35.86
C GLU A 1127 17.48 10.14 34.93
N ASN A 1128 17.84 11.42 34.79
CA ASN A 1128 17.26 12.27 33.74
C ASN A 1128 17.49 11.67 32.34
N GLY A 1129 18.72 11.24 32.06
CA GLY A 1129 19.10 10.65 30.79
C GLY A 1129 18.36 9.35 30.45
N PHE A 1130 17.98 8.55 31.44
CA PHE A 1130 17.29 7.26 31.26
C PHE A 1130 15.76 7.34 31.27
N LYS A 1131 15.20 8.54 31.33
CA LYS A 1131 13.74 8.74 31.18
C LYS A 1131 13.18 8.23 29.85
N PRO A 1132 13.82 8.47 28.68
CA PRO A 1132 13.29 7.97 27.40
C PRO A 1132 13.25 6.45 27.31
N PRO A 1133 14.31 5.70 27.71
CA PRO A 1133 14.25 4.23 27.82
C PRO A 1133 13.11 3.70 28.71
N CYS A 1134 12.68 4.47 29.73
CA CYS A 1134 11.55 4.11 30.59
C CYS A 1134 10.18 4.61 30.08
N GLY A 1135 10.12 5.28 28.94
CA GLY A 1135 8.87 5.72 28.31
C GLY A 1135 8.24 6.98 28.92
N ASP A 1136 8.99 7.78 29.71
CA ASP A 1136 8.52 9.06 30.30
C ASP A 1136 8.50 10.22 29.28
N VAL A 1137 9.26 10.10 28.19
CA VAL A 1137 9.43 11.20 27.23
C VAL A 1137 9.00 10.77 25.85
N ALA A 1138 8.17 11.61 25.22
CA ALA A 1138 7.80 11.51 23.83
C ALA A 1138 9.06 11.34 22.96
N GLY A 1139 9.02 10.44 21.98
CA GLY A 1139 10.09 10.29 21.00
C GLY A 1139 10.51 11.65 20.44
N GLY A 1140 11.83 11.89 20.33
CA GLY A 1140 12.39 13.17 19.89
C GLY A 1140 13.52 13.69 20.79
N THR A 1141 13.53 13.37 22.09
CA THR A 1141 14.58 13.92 22.99
C THR A 1141 15.97 13.31 22.74
N GLY A 1142 17.00 14.12 22.98
CA GLY A 1142 18.40 13.75 22.80
C GLY A 1142 19.06 13.13 24.03
N ARG A 1143 18.36 13.09 25.16
CA ARG A 1143 18.99 13.07 26.49
C ARG A 1143 19.68 11.77 26.88
N THR A 1144 19.47 10.65 26.21
CA THR A 1144 20.11 9.37 26.60
C THR A 1144 21.64 9.51 26.63
N PRO A 1145 22.32 9.16 27.75
CA PRO A 1145 23.74 9.40 27.90
C PRO A 1145 24.56 8.33 27.19
N GLN A 1146 25.55 8.78 26.41
CA GLN A 1146 26.65 7.97 25.89
C GLN A 1146 27.88 8.23 26.76
N ILE A 1147 28.51 7.16 27.27
CA ILE A 1147 29.45 7.27 28.39
C ILE A 1147 30.79 6.60 28.10
N SER A 1148 31.84 7.06 28.77
CA SER A 1148 33.17 6.44 28.81
C SER A 1148 33.75 6.48 30.22
N GLY A 1149 34.53 5.48 30.62
CA GLY A 1149 35.19 5.39 31.94
C GLY A 1149 34.30 4.95 33.11
N ILE A 1150 32.99 4.88 32.91
CA ILE A 1150 32.01 4.33 33.85
C ILE A 1150 31.12 3.28 33.20
N LYS A 1151 30.57 2.38 34.02
CA LYS A 1151 29.49 1.45 33.65
C LYS A 1151 28.29 1.67 34.55
N VAL A 1152 27.10 1.72 33.97
CA VAL A 1152 25.85 2.02 34.68
C VAL A 1152 24.85 0.89 34.45
N THR A 1153 24.22 0.45 35.54
CA THR A 1153 23.07 -0.44 35.50
C THR A 1153 21.88 0.28 36.10
N PHE A 1154 20.73 0.19 35.42
CA PHE A 1154 19.49 0.82 35.85
C PHE A 1154 18.28 -0.06 35.53
N HIS A 1155 17.17 0.21 36.18
CA HIS A 1155 15.86 -0.36 35.85
C HIS A 1155 14.79 0.74 35.77
N CYS A 1156 13.64 0.39 35.19
CA CYS A 1156 12.48 1.28 35.14
C CYS A 1156 11.44 0.84 36.18
N ASN A 1157 11.08 1.76 37.09
CA ASN A 1157 9.96 1.64 37.99
C ASN A 1157 8.76 2.43 37.43
N GLY A 1158 7.97 1.77 36.58
CA GLY A 1158 7.04 2.47 35.69
C GLY A 1158 7.83 3.34 34.70
N GLN A 1159 7.45 4.61 34.56
CA GLN A 1159 8.17 5.59 33.74
C GLN A 1159 9.39 6.20 34.44
N VAL A 1160 9.61 5.87 35.71
CA VAL A 1160 10.70 6.47 36.50
C VAL A 1160 11.96 5.59 36.40
N PRO A 1161 13.06 6.08 35.83
CA PRO A 1161 14.34 5.36 35.86
C PRO A 1161 14.94 5.39 37.26
N VAL A 1162 15.55 4.27 37.65
CA VAL A 1162 16.28 4.12 38.91
C VAL A 1162 17.66 3.56 38.60
N VAL A 1163 18.71 4.32 38.93
CA VAL A 1163 20.09 3.85 38.77
C VAL A 1163 20.43 2.91 39.92
N ASP A 1164 20.71 1.64 39.58
CA ASP A 1164 21.07 0.58 40.53
C ASP A 1164 22.53 0.65 40.94
N GLN A 1165 23.41 0.88 39.97
CA GLN A 1165 24.85 0.87 40.20
C GLN A 1165 25.59 1.74 39.18
N VAL A 1166 26.60 2.46 39.65
CA VAL A 1166 27.63 3.09 38.82
C VAL A 1166 28.98 2.53 39.22
N LEU A 1167 29.71 1.96 38.25
CA LEU A 1167 31.08 1.50 38.41
C LEU A 1167 32.02 2.50 37.75
N LYS A 1168 33.00 3.02 38.49
CA LYS A 1168 34.15 3.76 37.95
C LYS A 1168 35.27 2.76 37.67
N GLY A 1169 35.52 2.45 36.39
CA GLY A 1169 36.25 1.25 36.01
C GLY A 1169 35.56 0.00 36.57
N THR A 1170 36.22 -0.72 37.47
CA THR A 1170 35.66 -1.91 38.15
C THR A 1170 35.17 -1.64 39.57
N THR A 1171 35.28 -0.40 40.07
CA THR A 1171 34.98 -0.05 41.46
C THR A 1171 33.60 0.59 41.57
N PRO A 1172 32.68 0.06 42.40
CA PRO A 1172 31.40 0.70 42.66
C PRO A 1172 31.56 2.08 43.33
N MET A 1173 30.84 3.06 42.82
CA MET A 1173 30.72 4.38 43.46
C MET A 1173 29.66 4.35 44.57
N THR A 1174 29.86 5.18 45.59
CA THR A 1174 29.02 5.37 46.76
C THR A 1174 28.63 6.84 46.93
N ALA A 1175 27.67 7.14 47.82
CA ALA A 1175 27.15 8.50 48.03
C ALA A 1175 28.22 9.54 48.44
N THR A 1176 29.35 9.12 49.01
CA THR A 1176 30.46 10.02 49.40
C THR A 1176 31.47 10.26 48.29
N ASP A 1177 31.38 9.54 47.17
CA ASP A 1177 32.33 9.65 46.08
C ASP A 1177 32.05 10.86 45.19
N THR A 1178 33.13 11.43 44.65
CA THR A 1178 33.08 12.43 43.59
C THR A 1178 33.72 11.88 42.33
N ILE A 1179 33.32 12.38 41.17
CA ILE A 1179 33.88 12.00 39.89
C ILE A 1179 34.26 13.25 39.07
N ARG A 1180 35.47 13.23 38.50
CA ARG A 1180 35.90 14.24 37.55
C ARG A 1180 35.42 13.84 36.16
N VAL A 1181 34.52 14.61 35.55
CA VAL A 1181 33.90 14.27 34.27
C VAL A 1181 34.14 15.34 33.21
N VAL A 1182 34.27 14.91 31.96
CA VAL A 1182 34.13 15.78 30.79
C VAL A 1182 32.75 15.56 30.18
N ILE A 1183 32.03 16.65 29.97
CA ILE A 1183 30.75 16.69 29.26
C ILE A 1183 30.80 17.74 28.14
N ASN A 1184 29.71 17.92 27.41
CA ASN A 1184 29.56 19.05 26.50
C ASN A 1184 28.90 20.26 27.20
N ASP A 1185 29.18 21.45 26.72
CA ASP A 1185 28.68 22.73 27.23
C ASP A 1185 27.15 22.85 27.23
N PHE A 1186 26.49 22.26 26.22
CA PHE A 1186 25.03 22.14 26.18
C PHE A 1186 24.48 21.40 27.41
N MET A 1187 24.99 20.22 27.73
CA MET A 1187 24.59 19.47 28.93
C MET A 1187 24.98 20.18 30.22
N TYR A 1188 26.18 20.81 30.26
CA TYR A 1188 26.62 21.55 31.45
C TYR A 1188 25.67 22.69 31.80
N THR A 1189 25.16 23.39 30.79
CA THR A 1189 24.22 24.50 30.97
C THR A 1189 22.76 24.06 31.19
N GLY A 1190 22.52 22.76 31.34
CA GLY A 1190 21.21 22.18 31.66
C GLY A 1190 20.42 21.69 30.45
N GLY A 1191 21.00 21.73 29.25
CA GLY A 1191 20.42 21.19 28.02
C GLY A 1191 20.00 19.73 28.18
N ASP A 1192 18.95 19.32 27.45
CA ASP A 1192 18.33 17.98 27.56
C ASP A 1192 17.84 17.64 29.00
N GLY A 1193 17.68 18.65 29.86
CA GLY A 1193 17.26 18.51 31.26
C GLY A 1193 18.38 18.17 32.25
N TYR A 1194 19.66 18.23 31.84
CA TYR A 1194 20.83 17.92 32.68
C TYR A 1194 21.17 19.01 33.73
N THR A 1195 20.15 19.62 34.33
CA THR A 1195 20.28 20.73 35.31
C THR A 1195 21.14 20.38 36.53
N ALA A 1196 21.18 19.10 36.93
CA ALA A 1196 22.04 18.62 38.00
C ALA A 1196 23.54 18.83 37.71
N PHE A 1197 23.95 18.81 36.44
CA PHE A 1197 25.35 18.99 36.04
C PHE A 1197 25.79 20.46 36.16
N SER A 1198 24.88 21.42 36.02
CA SER A 1198 25.18 22.85 36.19
C SER A 1198 25.66 23.21 37.60
N ALA A 1199 25.31 22.38 38.61
CA ALA A 1199 25.74 22.54 40.00
C ALA A 1199 27.09 21.88 40.31
N GLY A 1200 27.79 21.34 39.31
CA GLY A 1200 29.13 20.79 39.46
C GLY A 1200 30.16 21.81 39.95
N THR A 1201 31.20 21.32 40.60
CA THR A 1201 32.30 22.14 41.13
C THR A 1201 33.58 21.98 40.30
N ASP A 1202 34.62 22.77 40.56
CA ASP A 1202 35.91 22.70 39.85
C ASP A 1202 35.75 22.76 38.32
N VAL A 1203 34.96 23.70 37.83
CA VAL A 1203 34.55 23.76 36.41
C VAL A 1203 35.63 24.41 35.55
N LEU A 1204 36.00 23.77 34.44
CA LEU A 1204 36.86 24.29 33.38
C LEU A 1204 36.05 24.47 32.08
N GLN A 1205 35.88 25.73 31.66
CA GLN A 1205 35.15 26.12 30.45
C GLN A 1205 35.59 27.53 29.94
N PRO A 1206 35.45 27.83 28.62
CA PRO A 1206 35.12 26.89 27.55
C PRO A 1206 36.31 25.96 27.28
N GLY A 1207 36.05 24.67 27.08
CA GLY A 1207 37.07 23.70 26.68
C GLY A 1207 37.31 23.70 25.16
N ASP A 1208 37.84 22.59 24.65
CA ASP A 1208 38.08 22.42 23.21
C ASP A 1208 36.78 22.14 22.45
N ASP A 1209 36.79 22.44 21.16
CA ASP A 1209 35.72 22.09 20.24
C ASP A 1209 35.53 20.57 20.19
N LEU A 1210 34.32 20.09 20.49
CA LEU A 1210 34.03 18.67 20.66
C LEU A 1210 34.21 17.88 19.36
N MET A 1211 33.84 18.48 18.24
CA MET A 1211 34.02 17.87 16.92
C MET A 1211 35.51 17.72 16.60
N GLN A 1212 36.32 18.76 16.86
CA GLN A 1212 37.76 18.69 16.70
C GLN A 1212 38.42 17.68 17.65
N VAL A 1213 37.90 17.53 18.88
CA VAL A 1213 38.36 16.48 19.81
C VAL A 1213 38.12 15.08 19.24
N ALA A 1214 36.94 14.83 18.67
CA ALA A 1214 36.64 13.57 18.00
C ALA A 1214 37.52 13.34 16.77
N ALA A 1215 37.72 14.38 15.94
CA ALA A 1215 38.57 14.32 14.76
C ALA A 1215 40.04 14.01 15.11
N ASP A 1216 40.61 14.70 16.10
CA ASP A 1216 41.96 14.46 16.60
C ASP A 1216 42.12 13.02 17.12
N TYR A 1217 41.11 12.51 17.83
CA TYR A 1217 41.11 11.14 18.34
C TYR A 1217 41.12 10.11 17.21
N ILE A 1218 40.27 10.31 16.18
CA ILE A 1218 40.24 9.45 14.99
C ILE A 1218 41.60 9.46 14.29
N THR A 1219 42.22 10.63 14.09
CA THR A 1219 43.56 10.73 13.49
C THR A 1219 44.61 9.98 14.32
N ALA A 1220 44.56 10.09 15.65
CA ALA A 1220 45.53 9.45 16.53
C ALA A 1220 45.35 7.93 16.66
N HIS A 1221 44.13 7.41 16.43
CA HIS A 1221 43.77 6.00 16.65
C HIS A 1221 43.34 5.27 15.37
N SER A 1222 43.69 5.80 14.20
CA SER A 1222 43.36 5.21 12.91
C SER A 1222 44.08 3.85 12.71
N PRO A 1223 43.39 2.78 12.29
CA PRO A 1223 41.95 2.70 12.06
C PRO A 1223 41.13 2.54 13.35
N VAL A 1224 40.00 3.24 13.44
CA VAL A 1224 39.06 3.11 14.57
C VAL A 1224 38.05 1.98 14.35
N ALA A 1225 37.64 1.33 15.45
CA ALA A 1225 36.65 0.25 15.43
C ALA A 1225 35.82 0.20 16.73
N PRO A 1226 35.07 1.26 17.07
CA PRO A 1226 34.31 1.33 18.32
C PRO A 1226 33.15 0.32 18.32
N VAL A 1227 32.93 -0.36 19.44
CA VAL A 1227 31.84 -1.34 19.61
C VAL A 1227 30.97 -0.96 20.80
N VAL A 1228 29.75 -1.51 20.87
CA VAL A 1228 28.92 -1.46 22.08
C VAL A 1228 29.51 -2.42 23.11
N GLU A 1229 29.84 -1.93 24.30
CA GLU A 1229 30.57 -2.69 25.34
C GLU A 1229 29.69 -3.02 26.55
N GLY A 1230 28.42 -2.59 26.54
CA GLY A 1230 27.52 -2.73 27.69
C GLY A 1230 27.98 -1.82 28.84
N ARG A 1231 28.38 -0.59 28.49
CA ARG A 1231 28.61 0.53 29.41
C ARG A 1231 27.30 0.97 30.04
N VAL A 1232 26.19 0.94 29.31
CA VAL A 1232 24.84 1.17 29.84
C VAL A 1232 24.02 -0.12 29.75
N VAL A 1233 23.51 -0.60 30.89
CA VAL A 1233 22.69 -1.81 30.97
C VAL A 1233 21.34 -1.46 31.59
N GLY A 1234 20.28 -1.65 30.82
CA GLY A 1234 18.88 -1.37 31.19
C GLY A 1234 17.92 -2.37 30.54
N PRO A 1235 16.60 -2.18 30.71
CA PRO A 1235 15.56 -3.05 30.17
C PRO A 1235 15.51 -3.12 28.65
#